data_AF-A0A0Q4RBH5-F1
#
_entry.id   AF-A0A0Q4RBH5-F1
#
_cell.length_a   1.000
_cell.length_b   1.000
_cell.length_c   1.000
_cell.angle_alpha   90.00
_cell.angle_beta   90.00
_cell.angle_gamma   90.00
#
_symmetry.space_group_name_H-M   'P 1'
#
loop_
_entity.id
_entity.type
_entity.pdbx_description
1 polymer ?
#
loop_
_entity_poly.entity_id
_entity_poly.type
_entity_poly.pdbx_seq_one_letter_code
_entity_poly.pdbx_strand_id
1 'polypeptide(L)'
;MKLQEQLPLWNHAAIRVLDVRRSMLRLGDSVQGFRLPASAFLVAVAGEARVLIDGTEHIVDRCYVCHAGKGATIDINQVAEPFDYYMIFYKAVLAVPSRKELLNVYRDNNPFQMQYGFAPNYPLGVLAKIEQMHTYWLLDAQLEKFHVRAIFHQLVYDLLLQLHAHEGTPMAQPNYVSQTIRFMEERYAEPISLQDIASTLHCSERQLQRLFKAKLSIGPLEYLIRIRMDHAQAMLLNTNLSLKVIAESVGYGDSYYFSRAFKKFCGVSPLHYRQKSRISSSYVSGYSIGSRPNLSYNNERDNHYQHISGGVLGMNRSKGSILAVSLMLSLILLLGACATAPGNGSGNNTGGASPTSTVSSNTNASQTAQQAYPVVIKHAKGEITLEQHPTKIAVLDTKFVDQLVTLSEQPAGSVKAAADKTDFPEYLSEKLTDVKLLGTRDEPNLEAIAAMEPDLIICTEFQEKVYDSLSKIAPTIMLDFDENWRDTLTTFGKIVGKSEEASAVLEAYNEKTAKLKEELKARLGDQTVALIRPRDEGIRIHTPSHRTGDILYNDLGLSAPQQVLDEKDTAYQISFEAFPEVGADHYFLVHDDMFKEVVEEFQQTETWKSVEAVKNNQIYEVDSNIWIAYYGPIAINMIVDRTAEIFLGTR
;
A
#
# COMPACT_ATOMS: atom_id res chain seq x y z
N MET A 1 -1.49 18.51 -14.43
CA MET A 1 -2.06 17.14 -14.38
C MET A 1 -3.32 17.19 -13.55
N LYS A 2 -4.45 16.71 -14.07
CA LYS A 2 -5.74 16.79 -13.38
C LYS A 2 -5.71 15.97 -12.10
N LEU A 3 -6.49 16.36 -11.10
CA LEU A 3 -6.53 15.67 -9.80
C LEU A 3 -6.77 14.14 -9.94
N GLN A 4 -7.67 13.73 -10.83
CA GLN A 4 -7.98 12.32 -11.09
C GLN A 4 -6.80 11.49 -11.61
N GLU A 5 -5.84 12.11 -12.29
CA GLU A 5 -4.62 11.46 -12.80
C GLU A 5 -3.59 11.28 -11.67
N GLN A 6 -3.59 12.17 -10.66
CA GLN A 6 -2.63 12.11 -9.53
C GLN A 6 -3.06 11.16 -8.40
N LEU A 7 -4.37 11.13 -8.10
CA LEU A 7 -4.91 10.40 -6.94
C LEU A 7 -4.51 8.91 -6.88
N PRO A 8 -4.47 8.15 -7.98
CA PRO A 8 -4.06 6.74 -7.93
C PRO A 8 -2.64 6.57 -7.39
N LEU A 9 -1.71 7.47 -7.69
CA LEU A 9 -0.33 7.40 -7.20
C LEU A 9 -0.24 7.78 -5.72
N TRP A 10 -0.92 8.85 -5.30
CA TRP A 10 -0.99 9.23 -3.88
C TRP A 10 -1.61 8.13 -3.00
N ASN A 11 -2.55 7.35 -3.54
CA ASN A 11 -3.19 6.25 -2.81
C ASN A 11 -2.34 4.97 -2.70
N HIS A 12 -1.41 4.73 -3.65
CA HIS A 12 -0.58 3.51 -3.68
C HIS A 12 0.88 3.76 -3.26
N ALA A 13 1.26 4.99 -2.91
CA ALA A 13 2.60 5.31 -2.45
C ALA A 13 2.77 5.08 -0.93
N ALA A 14 3.80 4.33 -0.57
CA ALA A 14 4.36 4.33 0.77
C ALA A 14 5.08 5.67 1.03
N ILE A 15 4.47 6.52 1.85
CA ILE A 15 4.99 7.86 2.18
C ILE A 15 5.73 7.84 3.52
N ARG A 16 6.93 8.41 3.52
CA ARG A 16 7.76 8.66 4.70
C ARG A 16 8.10 10.15 4.80
N VAL A 17 7.61 10.82 5.84
CA VAL A 17 8.10 12.15 6.22
C VAL A 17 9.53 12.01 6.72
N LEU A 18 10.43 12.83 6.17
CA LEU A 18 11.87 12.79 6.46
C LEU A 18 12.29 13.90 7.40
N ASP A 19 11.67 15.08 7.30
CA ASP A 19 11.92 16.22 8.19
C ASP A 19 10.78 17.25 8.15
N VAL A 20 10.54 17.92 9.28
CA VAL A 20 9.59 19.04 9.41
C VAL A 20 10.28 20.16 10.18
N ARG A 21 10.73 21.20 9.48
CA ARG A 21 11.47 22.33 10.06
C ARG A 21 10.76 23.66 9.84
N ARG A 22 10.85 24.56 10.82
CA ARG A 22 10.56 25.99 10.65
C ARG A 22 11.86 26.76 10.37
N SER A 23 11.80 27.83 9.62
CA SER A 23 12.94 28.71 9.34
C SER A 23 12.48 30.14 9.14
N MET A 24 13.32 31.10 9.52
CA MET A 24 13.02 32.53 9.41
C MET A 24 14.21 33.25 8.80
N LEU A 25 13.99 33.94 7.68
CA LEU A 25 14.95 34.82 7.03
C LEU A 25 14.68 36.27 7.44
N ARG A 26 15.72 37.03 7.69
CA ARG A 26 15.65 38.46 8.03
C ARG A 26 15.77 39.32 6.76
N LEU A 27 15.49 40.60 6.91
CA LEU A 27 15.63 41.58 5.83
C LEU A 27 17.06 41.53 5.25
N GLY A 28 17.18 41.25 3.96
CA GLY A 28 18.46 41.12 3.26
C GLY A 28 19.13 39.75 3.32
N ASP A 29 18.61 38.79 4.09
CA ASP A 29 19.04 37.39 3.98
C ASP A 29 18.60 36.80 2.63
N SER A 30 19.32 35.80 2.14
CA SER A 30 18.91 35.01 0.99
C SER A 30 19.38 33.56 1.10
N VAL A 31 18.64 32.67 0.46
CA VAL A 31 19.02 31.27 0.21
C VAL A 31 19.28 31.16 -1.29
N GLN A 32 20.42 30.61 -1.68
CA GLN A 32 20.77 30.41 -3.08
C GLN A 32 21.28 28.99 -3.31
N GLY A 33 20.91 28.39 -4.44
CA GLY A 33 21.39 27.09 -4.86
C GLY A 33 21.00 25.92 -3.94
N PHE A 34 19.94 26.05 -3.13
CA PHE A 34 19.57 24.99 -2.19
C PHE A 34 18.91 23.82 -2.92
N ARG A 35 19.73 22.81 -3.25
CA ARG A 35 19.29 21.60 -3.93
C ARG A 35 18.56 20.66 -2.97
N LEU A 36 17.32 20.31 -3.29
CA LEU A 36 16.47 19.47 -2.45
C LEU A 36 16.98 18.01 -2.36
N PRO A 37 17.30 17.49 -1.15
CA PRO A 37 17.73 16.10 -0.97
C PRO A 37 16.58 15.09 -1.14
N ALA A 38 15.33 15.55 -1.00
CA ALA A 38 14.10 14.81 -1.17
C ALA A 38 12.97 15.78 -1.56
N SER A 39 11.85 15.28 -2.08
CA SER A 39 10.68 16.10 -2.40
C SER A 39 10.20 16.87 -1.17
N ALA A 40 9.76 18.11 -1.37
CA ALA A 40 9.44 19.01 -0.28
C ALA A 40 8.24 19.92 -0.56
N PHE A 41 7.49 20.22 0.50
CA PHE A 41 6.62 21.39 0.54
C PHE A 41 7.33 22.53 1.27
N LEU A 42 7.27 23.73 0.70
CA LEU A 42 7.60 24.99 1.37
C LEU A 42 6.30 25.75 1.62
N VAL A 43 6.06 26.17 2.86
CA VAL A 43 4.83 26.89 3.22
C VAL A 43 5.18 28.18 3.96
N ALA A 44 4.85 29.31 3.36
CA ALA A 44 5.02 30.62 3.99
C ALA A 44 3.99 30.80 5.13
N VAL A 45 4.42 31.44 6.21
CA VAL A 45 3.60 31.77 7.39
C VAL A 45 3.45 33.28 7.52
N ALA A 46 4.54 34.02 7.36
CA ALA A 46 4.58 35.47 7.47
C ALA A 46 5.72 36.08 6.64
N GLY A 47 5.61 37.37 6.35
CA GLY A 47 6.54 38.12 5.51
C GLY A 47 6.29 37.95 4.01
N GLU A 48 7.12 38.62 3.21
CA GLU A 48 7.07 38.59 1.74
C GLU A 48 8.47 38.29 1.21
N ALA A 49 8.55 37.34 0.26
CA ALA A 49 9.79 36.94 -0.39
C ALA A 49 9.53 36.47 -1.83
N ARG A 50 10.58 36.49 -2.65
CA ARG A 50 10.61 35.88 -3.99
C ARG A 50 11.25 34.50 -3.86
N VAL A 51 10.49 33.47 -4.21
CA VAL A 51 10.97 32.07 -4.20
C VAL A 51 11.09 31.60 -5.64
N LEU A 52 12.26 31.12 -6.05
CA LEU A 52 12.45 30.48 -7.35
C LEU A 52 12.64 28.98 -7.15
N ILE A 53 12.03 28.19 -8.03
CA ILE A 53 12.14 26.72 -8.08
C ILE A 53 12.62 26.38 -9.49
N ASP A 54 13.87 25.91 -9.60
CA ASP A 54 14.59 25.73 -10.88
C ASP A 54 14.48 26.95 -11.81
N GLY A 55 14.51 28.16 -11.23
CA GLY A 55 14.35 29.44 -11.94
C GLY A 55 12.90 29.87 -12.22
N THR A 56 11.90 29.03 -11.97
CA THR A 56 10.48 29.40 -12.03
C THR A 56 10.13 30.28 -10.84
N GLU A 57 9.68 31.51 -11.11
CA GLU A 57 9.38 32.51 -10.08
C GLU A 57 8.00 32.30 -9.45
N HIS A 58 8.00 32.25 -8.11
CA HIS A 58 6.82 32.37 -7.26
C HIS A 58 6.97 33.64 -6.41
N ILE A 59 6.07 34.60 -6.59
CA ILE A 59 5.89 35.72 -5.66
C ILE A 59 5.11 35.17 -4.47
N VAL A 60 5.78 35.04 -3.33
CA VAL A 60 5.25 34.37 -2.13
C VAL A 60 4.78 35.44 -1.16
N ASP A 61 3.46 35.68 -1.19
CA ASP A 61 2.74 36.38 -0.13
C ASP A 61 1.94 35.39 0.75
N ARG A 62 1.43 35.88 1.88
CA ARG A 62 0.33 35.31 2.70
C ARG A 62 -0.02 33.82 2.48
N CYS A 63 0.55 32.94 3.31
CA CYS A 63 0.19 31.52 3.38
C CYS A 63 0.41 30.71 2.08
N TYR A 64 1.18 31.20 1.12
CA TYR A 64 1.48 30.49 -0.12
C TYR A 64 2.20 29.16 0.12
N VAL A 65 1.85 28.16 -0.68
CA VAL A 65 2.40 26.80 -0.63
C VAL A 65 3.08 26.51 -1.95
N CYS A 66 4.36 26.15 -1.89
CA CYS A 66 5.11 25.58 -2.99
C CYS A 66 5.36 24.09 -2.77
N HIS A 67 5.42 23.32 -3.85
CA HIS A 67 5.91 21.95 -3.88
C HIS A 67 7.00 21.81 -4.94
N ALA A 68 8.02 21.02 -4.64
CA ALA A 68 9.08 20.68 -5.59
C ALA A 68 9.64 19.27 -5.36
N GLY A 69 10.08 18.65 -6.46
CA GLY A 69 10.68 17.32 -6.46
C GLY A 69 12.08 17.24 -5.85
N LYS A 70 12.55 16.00 -5.65
CA LYS A 70 13.94 15.72 -5.26
C LYS A 70 14.88 16.23 -6.35
N GLY A 71 15.94 16.93 -5.95
CA GLY A 71 17.00 17.39 -6.84
C GLY A 71 16.76 18.75 -7.49
N ALA A 72 15.54 19.30 -7.39
CA ALA A 72 15.23 20.68 -7.76
C ALA A 72 15.95 21.68 -6.84
N THR A 73 16.19 22.88 -7.35
CA THR A 73 16.91 23.96 -6.67
C THR A 73 15.94 25.03 -6.20
N ILE A 74 16.04 25.39 -4.92
CA ILE A 74 15.29 26.52 -4.34
C ILE A 74 16.24 27.71 -4.12
N ASP A 75 15.83 28.87 -4.62
CA ASP A 75 16.37 30.17 -4.26
C ASP A 75 15.30 30.97 -3.52
N ILE A 76 15.65 31.63 -2.42
CA ILE A 76 14.78 32.58 -1.71
C ILE A 76 15.52 33.91 -1.62
N ASN A 77 14.95 34.95 -2.22
CA ASN A 77 15.58 36.27 -2.30
C ASN A 77 14.52 37.39 -2.22
N GLN A 78 14.97 38.64 -2.22
CA GLN A 78 14.10 39.83 -2.09
C GLN A 78 13.20 39.79 -0.85
N VAL A 79 13.72 39.29 0.28
CA VAL A 79 13.03 39.27 1.58
C VAL A 79 12.77 40.71 2.05
N ALA A 80 11.52 41.16 1.92
CA ALA A 80 11.09 42.55 2.18
C ALA A 80 10.57 42.78 3.61
N GLU A 81 10.07 41.71 4.23
CA GLU A 81 9.74 41.61 5.66
C GLU A 81 10.31 40.28 6.18
N PRO A 82 10.52 40.10 7.51
CA PRO A 82 11.00 38.83 8.06
C PRO A 82 10.15 37.64 7.58
N PHE A 83 10.75 36.77 6.78
CA PHE A 83 10.05 35.71 6.06
C PHE A 83 10.14 34.40 6.85
N ASP A 84 9.02 34.01 7.45
CA ASP A 84 8.86 32.82 8.28
C ASP A 84 8.14 31.73 7.49
N TYR A 85 8.75 30.55 7.39
CA TYR A 85 8.25 29.46 6.56
C TYR A 85 8.58 28.08 7.16
N TYR A 86 7.79 27.09 6.77
CA TYR A 86 8.05 25.69 7.03
C TYR A 86 8.60 24.99 5.79
N MET A 87 9.51 24.03 6.00
CA MET A 87 9.86 23.02 5.00
C MET A 87 9.51 21.63 5.52
N ILE A 88 8.79 20.87 4.69
CA ILE A 88 8.33 19.50 4.98
C ILE A 88 8.92 18.59 3.92
N PHE A 89 9.95 17.83 4.28
CA PHE A 89 10.62 16.90 3.38
C PHE A 89 9.99 15.51 3.50
N TYR A 90 9.78 14.84 2.36
CA TYR A 90 9.21 13.50 2.32
C TYR A 90 9.81 12.65 1.19
N LYS A 91 9.72 11.33 1.35
CA LYS A 91 9.94 10.34 0.29
C LYS A 91 8.63 9.62 0.04
N ALA A 92 8.21 9.54 -1.22
CA ALA A 92 7.17 8.62 -1.68
C ALA A 92 7.84 7.49 -2.48
N VAL A 93 7.36 6.26 -2.28
CA VAL A 93 7.78 5.07 -3.04
C VAL A 93 6.53 4.30 -3.40
N LEU A 94 6.35 3.90 -4.66
CA LEU A 94 5.18 3.14 -5.07
C LEU A 94 5.23 1.73 -4.46
N ALA A 95 4.16 1.25 -3.84
CA ALA A 95 4.14 -0.09 -3.25
C ALA A 95 4.12 -1.16 -4.35
N VAL A 96 5.03 -2.13 -4.27
CA VAL A 96 5.14 -3.25 -5.23
C VAL A 96 4.40 -4.48 -4.66
N PRO A 97 3.60 -5.22 -5.45
CA PRO A 97 3.30 -5.01 -6.87
C PRO A 97 2.32 -3.84 -7.11
N SER A 98 2.59 -3.06 -8.15
CA SER A 98 1.73 -1.97 -8.63
C SER A 98 1.27 -2.23 -10.06
N ARG A 99 0.03 -1.83 -10.38
CA ARG A 99 -0.57 -2.00 -11.72
C ARG A 99 0.24 -1.24 -12.78
N LYS A 100 0.33 -1.76 -14.01
CA LYS A 100 1.16 -1.20 -15.09
C LYS A 100 0.73 0.22 -15.46
N GLU A 101 -0.56 0.53 -15.37
CA GLU A 101 -1.13 1.87 -15.57
C GLU A 101 -0.58 2.87 -14.54
N LEU A 102 -0.44 2.45 -13.27
CA LEU A 102 0.15 3.28 -12.22
C LEU A 102 1.64 3.52 -12.50
N LEU A 103 2.37 2.49 -12.94
CA LEU A 103 3.79 2.62 -13.25
C LEU A 103 4.04 3.56 -14.45
N ASN A 104 3.18 3.53 -15.47
CA ASN A 104 3.24 4.47 -16.58
C ASN A 104 2.99 5.91 -16.13
N VAL A 105 1.92 6.17 -15.36
CA VAL A 105 1.66 7.52 -14.82
C VAL A 105 2.79 7.97 -13.86
N TYR A 106 3.38 7.05 -13.11
CA TYR A 106 4.52 7.33 -12.22
C TYR A 106 5.80 7.70 -12.99
N ARG A 107 6.03 7.13 -14.18
CA ARG A 107 7.14 7.51 -15.07
C ARG A 107 6.87 8.85 -15.73
N ASP A 108 5.76 8.95 -16.44
CA ASP A 108 5.48 10.06 -17.36
C ASP A 108 5.06 11.34 -16.62
N ASN A 109 4.40 11.22 -15.46
CA ASN A 109 3.78 12.32 -14.74
C ASN A 109 3.85 12.12 -13.21
N ASN A 110 5.05 11.95 -12.66
CA ASN A 110 5.24 11.73 -11.22
C ASN A 110 4.79 12.93 -10.34
N PRO A 111 3.68 12.85 -9.57
CA PRO A 111 3.19 13.96 -8.75
C PRO A 111 4.16 14.32 -7.61
N PHE A 112 5.01 13.38 -7.19
CA PHE A 112 6.02 13.60 -6.15
C PHE A 112 7.25 14.38 -6.68
N GLN A 113 7.37 14.55 -8.01
CA GLN A 113 8.40 15.38 -8.64
C GLN A 113 7.86 16.70 -9.22
N MET A 114 6.53 16.86 -9.33
CA MET A 114 5.92 18.06 -9.91
C MET A 114 6.28 19.33 -9.14
N GLN A 115 6.43 20.43 -9.88
CA GLN A 115 6.68 21.76 -9.33
C GLN A 115 5.40 22.59 -9.47
N TYR A 116 4.93 23.17 -8.38
CA TYR A 116 3.76 24.06 -8.38
C TYR A 116 3.78 24.98 -7.16
N GLY A 117 3.08 26.10 -7.27
CA GLY A 117 2.88 27.05 -6.19
C GLY A 117 1.49 27.69 -6.26
N PHE A 118 0.83 27.86 -5.11
CA PHE A 118 -0.47 28.53 -5.02
C PHE A 118 -0.73 29.07 -3.61
N ALA A 119 -1.60 30.09 -3.52
CA ALA A 119 -2.16 30.57 -2.26
C ALA A 119 -3.45 29.77 -1.95
N PRO A 120 -3.52 28.97 -0.86
CA PRO A 120 -4.69 28.17 -0.56
C PRO A 120 -5.95 29.01 -0.30
N ASN A 121 -7.13 28.50 -0.66
CA ASN A 121 -8.42 29.15 -0.38
C ASN A 121 -8.86 29.06 1.10
N TYR A 122 -8.22 28.18 1.89
CA TYR A 122 -8.49 27.88 3.30
C TYR A 122 -7.20 27.66 4.13
N PRO A 123 -6.26 28.63 4.18
CA PRO A 123 -4.94 28.48 4.79
C PRO A 123 -4.95 28.12 6.28
N LEU A 124 -5.96 28.52 7.05
CA LEU A 124 -6.03 28.23 8.50
C LEU A 124 -5.96 26.73 8.81
N GLY A 125 -6.67 25.90 8.04
CA GLY A 125 -6.68 24.44 8.22
C GLY A 125 -5.41 23.75 7.73
N VAL A 126 -4.68 24.39 6.81
CA VAL A 126 -3.37 23.95 6.30
C VAL A 126 -2.29 24.24 7.34
N LEU A 127 -2.20 25.49 7.81
CA LEU A 127 -1.21 25.93 8.80
C LEU A 127 -1.36 25.19 10.14
N ALA A 128 -2.59 24.99 10.63
CA ALA A 128 -2.81 24.23 11.87
C ALA A 128 -2.23 22.80 11.82
N LYS A 129 -2.33 22.12 10.66
CA LYS A 129 -1.75 20.78 10.46
C LYS A 129 -0.22 20.84 10.44
N ILE A 130 0.36 21.86 9.82
CA ILE A 130 1.81 22.06 9.75
C ILE A 130 2.40 22.38 11.13
N GLU A 131 1.74 23.22 11.92
CA GLU A 131 2.12 23.53 13.31
C GLU A 131 2.07 22.29 14.20
N GLN A 132 1.00 21.48 14.09
CA GLN A 132 0.90 20.20 14.79
C GLN A 132 2.02 19.24 14.35
N MET A 133 2.25 19.08 13.04
CA MET A 133 3.33 18.24 12.52
C MET A 133 4.69 18.65 13.07
N HIS A 134 5.03 19.94 13.04
CA HIS A 134 6.29 20.45 13.57
C HIS A 134 6.41 20.21 15.09
N THR A 135 5.32 20.43 15.84
CA THR A 135 5.30 20.20 17.30
C THR A 135 5.54 18.73 17.64
N TYR A 136 4.89 17.80 16.94
CA TYR A 136 5.11 16.36 17.13
C TYR A 136 6.48 15.90 16.60
N TRP A 137 7.00 16.53 15.54
CA TRP A 137 8.33 16.22 15.02
C TRP A 137 9.44 16.56 16.02
N LEU A 138 9.33 17.69 16.72
CA LEU A 138 10.27 18.11 17.77
C LEU A 138 10.28 17.21 19.01
N LEU A 139 9.24 16.39 19.23
CA LEU A 139 9.23 15.38 20.31
C LEU A 139 10.06 14.12 19.97
N ASP A 140 10.42 13.94 18.69
CA ASP A 140 11.29 12.90 18.10
C ASP A 140 10.92 11.41 18.37
N ALA A 141 9.91 11.14 19.19
CA ALA A 141 9.47 9.80 19.54
C ALA A 141 8.66 9.10 18.42
N GLN A 142 8.63 7.76 18.47
CA GLN A 142 8.16 6.93 17.34
C GLN A 142 6.65 7.01 17.11
N LEU A 143 5.85 7.17 18.17
CA LEU A 143 4.40 7.33 18.08
C LEU A 143 4.03 8.68 17.43
N GLU A 144 4.79 9.71 17.78
CA GLU A 144 4.69 11.07 17.29
C GLU A 144 5.09 11.12 15.81
N LYS A 145 6.18 10.44 15.39
CA LYS A 145 6.53 10.26 13.97
C LYS A 145 5.45 9.53 13.17
N PHE A 146 4.81 8.52 13.75
CA PHE A 146 3.64 7.87 13.14
C PHE A 146 2.44 8.85 13.01
N HIS A 147 2.19 9.68 14.01
CA HIS A 147 1.13 10.69 13.98
C HIS A 147 1.41 11.83 12.98
N VAL A 148 2.65 12.32 12.89
CA VAL A 148 3.11 13.27 11.84
C VAL A 148 2.84 12.70 10.45
N ARG A 149 3.09 11.40 10.23
CA ARG A 149 2.74 10.75 8.95
C ARG A 149 1.24 10.78 8.68
N ALA A 150 0.39 10.56 9.69
CA ALA A 150 -1.06 10.65 9.53
C ALA A 150 -1.52 12.09 9.18
N ILE A 151 -0.99 13.11 9.87
CA ILE A 151 -1.29 14.51 9.58
C ILE A 151 -0.77 14.92 8.18
N PHE A 152 0.38 14.41 7.74
CA PHE A 152 0.89 14.67 6.38
C PHE A 152 -0.08 14.22 5.29
N HIS A 153 -0.74 13.06 5.44
CA HIS A 153 -1.75 12.61 4.47
C HIS A 153 -2.97 13.55 4.45
N GLN A 154 -3.39 14.06 5.62
CA GLN A 154 -4.46 15.06 5.70
C GLN A 154 -4.07 16.40 5.06
N LEU A 155 -2.81 16.83 5.26
CA LEU A 155 -2.24 18.03 4.65
C LEU A 155 -2.22 17.90 3.12
N VAL A 156 -1.70 16.81 2.57
CA VAL A 156 -1.68 16.56 1.12
C VAL A 156 -3.10 16.53 0.56
N TYR A 157 -4.05 15.87 1.22
CA TYR A 157 -5.45 15.86 0.82
C TYR A 157 -6.05 17.28 0.74
N ASP A 158 -5.88 18.11 1.78
CA ASP A 158 -6.38 19.49 1.79
C ASP A 158 -5.69 20.36 0.73
N LEU A 159 -4.40 20.14 0.44
CA LEU A 159 -3.66 20.87 -0.60
C LEU A 159 -4.12 20.49 -2.01
N LEU A 160 -4.22 19.19 -2.31
CA LEU A 160 -4.68 18.70 -3.63
C LEU A 160 -6.12 19.14 -3.93
N LEU A 161 -7.00 19.10 -2.93
CA LEU A 161 -8.39 19.57 -3.05
C LEU A 161 -8.45 21.07 -3.40
N GLN A 162 -7.60 21.89 -2.79
CA GLN A 162 -7.56 23.33 -3.05
C GLN A 162 -6.86 23.66 -4.36
N LEU A 163 -5.77 22.98 -4.71
CA LEU A 163 -5.06 23.13 -5.98
C LEU A 163 -6.00 22.90 -7.17
N HIS A 164 -6.82 21.84 -7.13
CA HIS A 164 -7.80 21.56 -8.18
C HIS A 164 -8.93 22.62 -8.26
N ALA A 165 -9.34 23.21 -7.12
CA ALA A 165 -10.31 24.30 -7.12
C ALA A 165 -9.81 25.60 -7.81
N HIS A 166 -8.49 25.75 -7.99
CA HIS A 166 -7.90 26.83 -8.79
C HIS A 166 -7.86 26.53 -10.30
N GLU A 167 -8.04 25.28 -10.75
CA GLU A 167 -8.12 24.91 -12.18
C GLU A 167 -9.47 25.32 -12.81
N GLY A 168 -9.75 26.63 -12.88
CA GLY A 168 -10.90 27.19 -13.60
C GLY A 168 -11.61 28.38 -12.96
N THR A 169 -11.22 28.80 -11.76
CA THR A 169 -11.84 29.94 -11.07
C THR A 169 -10.84 31.08 -10.92
N PRO A 170 -11.13 32.33 -11.35
CA PRO A 170 -10.25 33.47 -11.04
C PRO A 170 -10.12 33.64 -9.53
N MET A 171 -8.97 34.13 -9.05
CA MET A 171 -8.62 34.27 -7.63
C MET A 171 -9.75 34.93 -6.82
N ALA A 172 -10.60 34.10 -6.22
CA ALA A 172 -11.68 34.56 -5.38
C ALA A 172 -11.08 35.00 -4.04
N GLN A 173 -11.35 36.24 -3.64
CA GLN A 173 -10.89 36.76 -2.36
C GLN A 173 -11.29 35.79 -1.22
N PRO A 174 -10.35 35.37 -0.35
CA PRO A 174 -10.61 34.37 0.67
C PRO A 174 -11.82 34.76 1.52
N ASN A 175 -12.82 33.89 1.61
CA ASN A 175 -14.02 34.14 2.41
C ASN A 175 -13.68 33.99 3.89
N TYR A 176 -13.09 35.04 4.49
CA TYR A 176 -12.61 35.05 5.86
C TYR A 176 -13.61 34.46 6.85
N VAL A 177 -14.91 34.77 6.70
CA VAL A 177 -15.96 34.22 7.56
C VAL A 177 -16.08 32.71 7.41
N SER A 178 -16.12 32.18 6.18
CA SER A 178 -16.18 30.73 5.96
C SER A 178 -14.91 30.00 6.42
N GLN A 179 -13.73 30.61 6.29
CA GLN A 179 -12.49 30.02 6.82
C GLN A 179 -12.47 29.97 8.34
N THR A 180 -12.81 31.08 9.00
CA THR A 180 -12.88 31.15 10.46
C THR A 180 -13.96 30.22 11.02
N ILE A 181 -15.10 30.05 10.33
CA ILE A 181 -16.10 29.03 10.67
C ILE A 181 -15.45 27.64 10.67
N ARG A 182 -14.85 27.22 9.53
CA ARG A 182 -14.22 25.90 9.40
C ARG A 182 -13.14 25.66 10.45
N PHE A 183 -12.28 26.65 10.70
CA PHE A 183 -11.25 26.58 11.74
C PHE A 183 -11.83 26.43 13.15
N MET A 184 -12.92 27.17 13.46
CA MET A 184 -13.61 27.04 14.74
C MET A 184 -14.33 25.70 14.89
N GLU A 185 -14.91 25.14 13.81
CA GLU A 185 -15.54 23.82 13.81
C GLU A 185 -14.51 22.68 13.94
N GLU A 186 -13.34 22.81 13.31
CA GLU A 186 -12.26 21.80 13.41
C GLU A 186 -11.54 21.82 14.77
N ARG A 187 -11.40 22.99 15.41
CA ARG A 187 -10.60 23.17 16.65
C ARG A 187 -11.38 23.69 17.87
N TYR A 188 -12.71 23.56 17.91
CA TYR A 188 -13.54 24.22 18.95
C TYR A 188 -13.12 23.94 20.40
N ALA A 189 -12.56 22.77 20.69
CA ALA A 189 -12.11 22.38 22.03
C ALA A 189 -10.80 23.07 22.47
N GLU A 190 -10.06 23.69 21.55
CA GLU A 190 -8.77 24.34 21.83
C GLU A 190 -8.94 25.80 22.29
N PRO A 191 -7.95 26.39 22.98
CA PRO A 191 -7.93 27.82 23.28
C PRO A 191 -7.73 28.63 21.99
N ILE A 192 -8.82 29.14 21.41
CA ILE A 192 -8.82 29.96 20.18
C ILE A 192 -8.85 31.45 20.54
N SER A 193 -7.81 32.18 20.16
CA SER A 193 -7.82 33.66 20.14
C SER A 193 -8.35 34.20 18.81
N LEU A 194 -9.08 35.32 18.88
CA LEU A 194 -9.46 36.06 17.68
C LEU A 194 -8.26 36.78 17.04
N GLN A 195 -7.29 37.19 17.86
CA GLN A 195 -6.06 37.85 17.42
C GLN A 195 -5.23 36.92 16.54
N ASP A 196 -5.09 35.65 16.93
CA ASP A 196 -4.31 34.66 16.19
C ASP A 196 -4.94 34.42 14.81
N ILE A 197 -6.25 34.14 14.76
CA ILE A 197 -7.00 33.97 13.50
C ILE A 197 -6.87 35.22 12.61
N ALA A 198 -7.02 36.42 13.17
CA ALA A 198 -6.92 37.65 12.41
C ALA A 198 -5.52 37.84 11.82
N SER A 199 -4.48 37.53 12.62
CA SER A 199 -3.07 37.62 12.22
C SER A 199 -2.72 36.63 11.12
N THR A 200 -3.13 35.36 11.24
CA THR A 200 -2.93 34.33 10.21
C THR A 200 -3.70 34.62 8.92
N LEU A 201 -4.86 35.29 9.01
CA LEU A 201 -5.61 35.77 7.84
C LEU A 201 -5.08 37.11 7.28
N HIS A 202 -4.01 37.68 7.86
CA HIS A 202 -3.47 39.00 7.55
C HIS A 202 -4.56 40.10 7.46
N CYS A 203 -5.48 40.08 8.43
CA CYS A 203 -6.60 41.02 8.54
C CYS A 203 -6.75 41.58 9.96
N SER A 204 -7.51 42.66 10.14
CA SER A 204 -7.77 43.20 11.48
C SER A 204 -8.92 42.47 12.19
N GLU A 205 -8.84 42.30 13.51
CA GLU A 205 -9.95 41.75 14.31
C GLU A 205 -11.26 42.50 14.06
N ARG A 206 -11.21 43.83 13.94
CA ARG A 206 -12.37 44.68 13.66
C ARG A 206 -13.00 44.36 12.31
N GLN A 207 -12.20 44.05 11.29
CA GLN A 207 -12.69 43.61 9.98
C GLN A 207 -13.36 42.25 10.08
N LEU A 208 -12.73 41.28 10.76
CA LEU A 208 -13.29 39.94 10.93
C LEU A 208 -14.61 39.96 11.72
N GLN A 209 -14.67 40.69 12.83
CA GLN A 209 -15.91 40.92 13.60
C GLN A 209 -17.01 41.56 12.77
N ARG A 210 -16.69 42.58 11.94
CA ARG A 210 -17.66 43.25 11.06
C ARG A 210 -18.23 42.28 10.02
N LEU A 211 -17.38 41.45 9.41
CA LEU A 211 -17.80 40.47 8.41
C LEU A 211 -18.67 39.35 9.02
N PHE A 212 -18.32 38.87 10.22
CA PHE A 212 -19.15 37.91 10.97
C PHE A 212 -20.53 38.49 11.30
N LYS A 213 -20.60 39.70 11.86
CA LYS A 213 -21.87 40.37 12.15
C LYS A 213 -22.71 40.61 10.89
N ALA A 214 -22.07 40.93 9.77
CA ALA A 214 -22.78 41.12 8.49
C ALA A 214 -23.36 39.82 7.91
N LYS A 215 -22.66 38.68 8.05
CA LYS A 215 -23.06 37.39 7.45
C LYS A 215 -23.92 36.50 8.35
N LEU A 216 -23.68 36.53 9.67
CA LEU A 216 -24.32 35.64 10.66
C LEU A 216 -25.08 36.37 11.78
N SER A 217 -25.03 37.71 11.81
CA SER A 217 -25.60 38.55 12.89
C SER A 217 -25.02 38.35 14.30
N ILE A 218 -23.98 37.53 14.45
CA ILE A 218 -23.28 37.24 15.72
C ILE A 218 -21.76 37.42 15.58
N GLY A 219 -21.05 37.53 16.71
CA GLY A 219 -19.59 37.64 16.72
C GLY A 219 -18.85 36.29 16.54
N PRO A 220 -17.56 36.28 16.15
CA PRO A 220 -16.79 35.04 16.02
C PRO A 220 -16.71 34.23 17.34
N LEU A 221 -16.44 34.88 18.46
CA LEU A 221 -16.38 34.21 19.77
C LEU A 221 -17.75 33.70 20.25
N GLU A 222 -18.83 34.39 19.89
CA GLU A 222 -20.21 33.96 20.18
C GLU A 222 -20.59 32.73 19.35
N TYR A 223 -20.12 32.67 18.10
CA TYR A 223 -20.23 31.50 17.24
C TYR A 223 -19.43 30.30 17.77
N LEU A 224 -18.19 30.51 18.25
CA LEU A 224 -17.41 29.47 18.93
C LEU A 224 -18.11 28.94 20.18
N ILE A 225 -18.68 29.82 21.03
CA ILE A 225 -19.47 29.40 22.20
C ILE A 225 -20.65 28.53 21.75
N ARG A 226 -21.35 28.92 20.67
CA ARG A 226 -22.45 28.13 20.12
C ARG A 226 -22.01 26.72 19.69
N ILE A 227 -20.92 26.59 18.92
CA ILE A 227 -20.37 25.28 18.52
C ILE A 227 -20.08 24.42 19.76
N ARG A 228 -19.38 24.97 20.75
CA ARG A 228 -19.05 24.26 22.01
C ARG A 228 -20.31 23.81 22.75
N MET A 229 -21.36 24.62 22.78
CA MET A 229 -22.63 24.29 23.43
C MET A 229 -23.43 23.24 22.66
N ASP A 230 -23.45 23.30 21.33
CA ASP A 230 -24.15 22.33 20.48
C ASP A 230 -23.46 20.94 20.58
N HIS A 231 -22.13 20.87 20.60
CA HIS A 231 -21.39 19.64 20.92
C HIS A 231 -21.63 19.15 22.37
N ALA A 232 -21.67 20.06 23.34
CA ALA A 232 -21.95 19.71 24.73
C ALA A 232 -23.37 19.13 24.90
N GLN A 233 -24.38 19.67 24.20
CA GLN A 233 -25.72 19.11 24.15
C GLN A 233 -25.69 17.68 23.59
N ALA A 234 -25.04 17.46 22.43
CA ALA A 234 -24.92 16.13 21.84
C ALA A 234 -24.25 15.12 22.79
N MET A 235 -23.16 15.49 23.46
CA MET A 235 -22.50 14.63 24.45
C MET A 235 -23.37 14.36 25.68
N LEU A 236 -24.16 15.33 26.16
CA LEU A 236 -25.07 15.17 27.29
C LEU A 236 -26.22 14.22 27.00
N LEU A 237 -26.67 14.14 25.74
CA LEU A 237 -27.75 13.28 25.28
C LEU A 237 -27.27 11.86 24.95
N ASN A 238 -26.21 11.76 24.16
CA ASN A 238 -25.78 10.51 23.52
C ASN A 238 -24.79 9.69 24.37
N THR A 239 -24.34 10.20 25.52
CA THR A 239 -23.32 9.54 26.35
C THR A 239 -23.67 9.51 27.85
N ASN A 240 -22.92 8.71 28.61
CA ASN A 240 -22.93 8.72 30.07
C ASN A 240 -21.74 9.50 30.68
N LEU A 241 -20.99 10.29 29.90
CA LEU A 241 -19.78 10.99 30.35
C LEU A 241 -20.04 11.92 31.55
N SER A 242 -19.03 12.15 32.38
CA SER A 242 -19.12 13.09 33.50
C SER A 242 -19.15 14.55 33.00
N LEU A 243 -19.70 15.48 33.78
CA LEU A 243 -19.68 16.90 33.41
C LEU A 243 -18.26 17.47 33.29
N LYS A 244 -17.30 16.92 34.04
CA LYS A 244 -15.89 17.30 33.94
C LYS A 244 -15.34 16.95 32.55
N VAL A 245 -15.51 15.69 32.12
CA VAL A 245 -15.05 15.23 30.81
C VAL A 245 -15.74 16.01 29.69
N ILE A 246 -17.05 16.26 29.77
CA ILE A 246 -17.76 17.05 28.75
C ILE A 246 -17.25 18.50 28.69
N ALA A 247 -16.98 19.13 29.85
CA ALA A 247 -16.41 20.48 29.88
C ALA A 247 -15.02 20.52 29.21
N GLU A 248 -14.14 19.58 29.57
CA GLU A 248 -12.81 19.45 28.99
C GLU A 248 -12.88 19.19 27.47
N SER A 249 -13.74 18.26 27.03
CA SER A 249 -13.94 17.92 25.61
C SER A 249 -14.54 19.03 24.74
N VAL A 250 -15.14 20.07 25.34
CA VAL A 250 -15.68 21.24 24.62
C VAL A 250 -14.93 22.55 24.95
N GLY A 251 -13.70 22.44 25.46
CA GLY A 251 -12.77 23.57 25.63
C GLY A 251 -12.98 24.43 26.87
N TYR A 252 -13.57 23.86 27.94
CA TYR A 252 -13.70 24.49 29.25
C TYR A 252 -12.92 23.71 30.32
N GLY A 253 -11.78 24.26 30.75
CA GLY A 253 -10.98 23.69 31.84
C GLY A 253 -11.63 23.68 33.22
N ASP A 254 -12.77 24.39 33.40
CA ASP A 254 -13.58 24.35 34.63
C ASP A 254 -15.03 23.91 34.34
N SER A 255 -15.40 22.76 34.91
CA SER A 255 -16.76 22.21 34.86
C SER A 255 -17.84 23.08 35.51
N TYR A 256 -17.47 23.94 36.47
CA TYR A 256 -18.39 24.89 37.10
C TYR A 256 -18.66 26.10 36.22
N TYR A 257 -17.61 26.70 35.63
CA TYR A 257 -17.75 27.71 34.58
C TYR A 257 -18.56 27.17 33.39
N PHE A 258 -18.22 25.99 32.87
CA PHE A 258 -19.00 25.30 31.83
C PHE A 258 -20.48 25.17 32.21
N SER A 259 -20.79 24.71 33.43
CA SER A 259 -22.18 24.55 33.88
C SER A 259 -22.95 25.88 33.92
N ARG A 260 -22.28 27.00 34.25
CA ARG A 260 -22.87 28.34 34.18
C ARG A 260 -23.09 28.81 32.75
N ALA A 261 -22.09 28.64 31.88
CA ALA A 261 -22.17 28.98 30.45
C ALA A 261 -23.28 28.18 29.73
N PHE A 262 -23.34 26.87 29.98
CA PHE A 262 -24.38 25.98 29.45
C PHE A 262 -25.77 26.37 29.93
N LYS A 263 -25.94 26.71 31.22
CA LYS A 263 -27.23 27.21 31.73
C LYS A 263 -27.61 28.56 31.11
N LYS A 264 -26.65 29.45 30.86
CA LYS A 264 -26.86 30.74 30.17
C LYS A 264 -27.33 30.54 28.72
N PHE A 265 -26.77 29.55 28.02
CA PHE A 265 -27.10 29.25 26.62
C PHE A 265 -28.39 28.42 26.46
N CYS A 266 -28.57 27.36 27.25
CA CYS A 266 -29.66 26.40 27.12
C CYS A 266 -30.89 26.71 28.01
N GLY A 267 -30.79 27.69 28.92
CA GLY A 267 -31.78 28.01 29.94
C GLY A 267 -31.84 27.04 31.14
N VAL A 268 -31.27 25.84 31.01
CA VAL A 268 -31.27 24.78 32.04
C VAL A 268 -29.87 24.23 32.30
N SER A 269 -29.64 23.64 33.48
CA SER A 269 -28.33 23.06 33.82
C SER A 269 -28.03 21.78 33.01
N PRO A 270 -26.74 21.43 32.80
CA PRO A 270 -26.35 20.22 32.05
C PRO A 270 -27.02 18.92 32.55
N LEU A 271 -27.11 18.71 33.86
CA LEU A 271 -27.76 17.52 34.45
C LEU A 271 -29.26 17.50 34.15
N HIS A 272 -29.94 18.64 34.27
CA HIS A 272 -31.37 18.73 33.98
C HIS A 272 -31.64 18.52 32.49
N TYR A 273 -30.79 19.04 31.61
CA TYR A 273 -30.85 18.81 30.16
C TYR A 273 -30.75 17.32 29.83
N ARG A 274 -29.75 16.61 30.39
CA ARG A 274 -29.60 15.15 30.26
C ARG A 274 -30.82 14.37 30.76
N GLN A 275 -31.37 14.75 31.91
CA GLN A 275 -32.56 14.10 32.48
C GLN A 275 -33.81 14.32 31.64
N LYS A 276 -34.05 15.55 31.18
CA LYS A 276 -35.28 15.92 30.48
C LYS A 276 -35.44 15.19 29.14
N SER A 277 -34.36 15.00 28.37
CA SER A 277 -34.44 14.24 27.12
C SER A 277 -34.56 12.73 27.31
N ARG A 278 -34.02 12.15 28.40
CA ARG A 278 -34.28 10.73 28.75
C ARG A 278 -35.74 10.48 29.14
N ILE A 279 -36.39 11.47 29.77
CA ILE A 279 -37.82 11.44 30.07
C ILE A 279 -38.65 11.72 28.80
N SER A 280 -38.12 12.48 27.84
CA SER A 280 -38.83 12.84 26.60
C SER A 280 -38.91 11.73 25.55
N SER A 281 -38.18 10.61 25.67
CA SER A 281 -38.28 9.50 24.70
C SER A 281 -39.50 8.61 24.91
N SER A 282 -40.30 8.83 25.97
CA SER A 282 -41.46 7.99 26.32
C SER A 282 -42.82 8.69 26.23
N TYR A 283 -42.89 9.95 25.79
CA TYR A 283 -44.17 10.66 25.60
C TYR A 283 -44.25 11.45 24.30
N VAL A 284 -45.32 11.18 23.55
CA VAL A 284 -45.65 11.79 22.25
C VAL A 284 -46.39 13.11 22.43
N SER A 285 -46.00 14.12 21.62
CA SER A 285 -46.77 15.31 21.22
C SER A 285 -47.32 16.26 22.30
N GLY A 286 -46.87 17.52 22.24
CA GLY A 286 -47.55 18.68 22.83
C GLY A 286 -47.05 19.98 22.19
N TYR A 287 -47.84 20.57 21.29
CA TYR A 287 -47.48 21.77 20.53
C TYR A 287 -47.06 22.96 21.41
N SER A 288 -46.10 23.75 20.95
CA SER A 288 -45.86 25.11 21.44
C SER A 288 -45.25 25.97 20.34
N ILE A 289 -46.10 26.70 19.61
CA ILE A 289 -45.69 27.76 18.68
C ILE A 289 -45.34 29.00 19.51
N GLY A 290 -44.09 29.46 19.45
CA GLY A 290 -43.65 30.65 20.19
C GLY A 290 -42.22 31.08 19.82
N SER A 291 -42.08 32.32 19.35
CA SER A 291 -40.80 32.90 18.94
C SER A 291 -39.84 33.10 20.12
N ARG A 292 -38.56 32.74 19.93
CA ARG A 292 -37.50 33.09 20.90
C ARG A 292 -37.14 34.58 20.78
N PRO A 293 -36.96 35.31 21.89
CA PRO A 293 -36.47 36.68 21.85
C PRO A 293 -34.95 36.70 21.62
N ASN A 294 -34.49 37.54 20.68
CA ASN A 294 -33.07 37.88 20.56
C ASN A 294 -32.68 38.79 21.74
N LEU A 295 -31.67 38.39 22.51
CA LEU A 295 -31.02 39.25 23.50
C LEU A 295 -29.61 39.60 23.03
N SER A 296 -29.39 40.89 22.78
CA SER A 296 -28.11 41.44 22.33
C SER A 296 -27.04 41.29 23.42
N TYR A 297 -25.90 40.68 23.09
CA TYR A 297 -24.74 40.68 23.96
C TYR A 297 -24.09 42.08 24.00
N ASN A 298 -23.79 42.56 25.20
CA ASN A 298 -22.89 43.68 25.37
C ASN A 298 -21.44 43.20 25.29
N ASN A 299 -20.59 44.02 24.67
CA ASN A 299 -19.24 43.64 24.27
C ASN A 299 -18.26 43.87 25.44
N GLU A 300 -17.69 42.81 26.06
CA GLU A 300 -16.32 42.76 26.62
C GLU A 300 -15.97 41.42 27.37
N ARG A 301 -14.89 40.76 26.93
CA ARG A 301 -13.88 40.00 27.73
C ARG A 301 -14.27 38.79 28.63
N ASP A 302 -15.03 37.81 28.14
CA ASP A 302 -15.34 36.58 28.94
C ASP A 302 -14.34 35.40 28.80
N ASN A 303 -13.42 35.38 27.82
CA ASN A 303 -12.45 34.27 27.61
C ASN A 303 -11.14 34.38 28.41
N HIS A 304 -10.96 35.40 29.26
CA HIS A 304 -9.65 35.75 29.80
C HIS A 304 -9.07 34.76 30.83
N TYR A 305 -9.88 33.85 31.37
CA TYR A 305 -9.43 32.85 32.36
C TYR A 305 -8.42 31.82 31.80
N GLN A 306 -8.31 31.70 30.47
CA GLN A 306 -7.36 30.79 29.82
C GLN A 306 -5.95 31.41 29.66
N HIS A 307 -5.75 32.68 30.02
CA HIS A 307 -4.49 33.42 29.82
C HIS A 307 -3.92 33.98 31.14
N ILE A 308 -3.89 33.18 32.21
CA ILE A 308 -3.23 33.57 33.48
C ILE A 308 -1.88 32.82 33.60
N SER A 309 -0.81 33.47 33.16
CA SER A 309 0.56 33.07 33.50
C SER A 309 0.92 33.60 34.89
N GLY A 310 0.52 32.89 35.95
CA GLY A 310 0.73 33.30 37.34
C GLY A 310 0.68 32.13 38.31
N GLY A 311 1.61 32.10 39.27
CA GLY A 311 1.89 30.94 40.11
C GLY A 311 0.87 30.59 41.21
N VAL A 312 1.11 29.44 41.82
CA VAL A 312 0.31 28.73 42.82
C VAL A 312 -0.13 29.58 44.02
N LEU A 313 -1.40 29.44 44.42
CA LEU A 313 -1.84 29.48 45.82
C LEU A 313 -2.72 28.25 46.11
N GLY A 314 -2.51 27.61 47.26
CA GLY A 314 -3.09 26.31 47.60
C GLY A 314 -4.08 26.31 48.76
N MET A 315 -4.39 25.09 49.24
CA MET A 315 -5.35 24.73 50.30
C MET A 315 -6.84 24.82 49.88
N ASN A 316 -7.75 24.00 50.43
CA ASN A 316 -7.66 23.20 51.65
C ASN A 316 -8.24 21.77 51.50
N ARG A 317 -7.73 20.80 52.27
CA ARG A 317 -8.27 19.43 52.37
C ARG A 317 -9.30 19.33 53.49
N SER A 318 -10.35 18.53 53.31
CA SER A 318 -11.18 17.97 54.40
C SER A 318 -11.36 16.45 54.23
N LYS A 319 -11.70 15.75 55.31
CA LYS A 319 -11.59 14.28 55.46
C LYS A 319 -12.96 13.59 55.58
N GLY A 320 -13.03 12.32 55.18
CA GLY A 320 -14.13 11.37 55.47
C GLY A 320 -14.49 10.52 54.25
N SER A 321 -14.76 9.20 54.33
CA SER A 321 -14.86 8.30 55.50
C SER A 321 -14.40 6.88 55.13
N ILE A 322 -13.85 6.16 56.11
CA ILE A 322 -13.38 4.76 55.98
C ILE A 322 -14.56 3.83 56.28
N LEU A 323 -15.30 3.39 55.26
CA LEU A 323 -16.43 2.45 55.43
C LEU A 323 -16.67 1.50 54.24
N ALA A 324 -15.94 1.64 53.12
CA ALA A 324 -16.17 0.84 51.91
C ALA A 324 -15.35 -0.46 51.82
N VAL A 325 -14.28 -0.62 52.61
CA VAL A 325 -13.32 -1.73 52.47
C VAL A 325 -13.85 -3.04 53.08
N SER A 326 -14.69 -2.96 54.11
CA SER A 326 -15.24 -4.12 54.81
C SER A 326 -16.36 -4.86 54.06
N LEU A 327 -16.94 -4.27 53.00
CA LEU A 327 -18.02 -4.89 52.23
C LEU A 327 -17.53 -5.75 51.06
N MET A 328 -16.25 -5.67 50.67
CA MET A 328 -15.73 -6.33 49.47
C MET A 328 -15.13 -7.72 49.70
N LEU A 329 -14.84 -8.11 50.96
CA LEU A 329 -14.26 -9.43 51.27
C LEU A 329 -15.29 -10.57 51.38
N SER A 330 -16.59 -10.27 51.51
CA SER A 330 -17.63 -11.27 51.73
C SER A 330 -18.21 -11.90 50.45
N LEU A 331 -17.94 -11.30 49.27
CA LEU A 331 -18.60 -11.70 48.01
C LEU A 331 -17.80 -12.72 47.17
N ILE A 332 -16.54 -13.00 47.52
CA ILE A 332 -15.64 -13.87 46.75
C ILE A 332 -15.78 -15.36 47.15
N LEU A 333 -16.45 -15.65 48.27
CA LEU A 333 -16.52 -16.99 48.89
C LEU A 333 -17.71 -17.87 48.46
N LEU A 334 -18.49 -17.49 47.44
CA LEU A 334 -19.82 -18.07 47.17
C LEU A 334 -20.06 -18.67 45.77
N LEU A 335 -19.05 -18.72 44.88
CA LEU A 335 -19.22 -19.27 43.52
C LEU A 335 -18.10 -20.26 43.16
N GLY A 336 -18.29 -21.52 43.54
CA GLY A 336 -17.41 -22.63 43.16
C GLY A 336 -18.08 -23.99 43.31
N ALA A 337 -18.81 -24.44 42.28
CA ALA A 337 -19.34 -25.81 42.19
C ALA A 337 -19.65 -26.26 40.75
N CYS A 338 -18.99 -27.36 40.34
CA CYS A 338 -19.46 -28.44 39.44
C CYS A 338 -19.72 -28.22 37.92
N ALA A 339 -18.88 -28.84 37.08
CA ALA A 339 -19.22 -29.68 35.89
C ALA A 339 -17.90 -30.16 35.20
N THR A 340 -17.37 -31.37 35.43
CA THR A 340 -17.63 -32.68 34.77
C THR A 340 -17.18 -32.82 33.30
N ALA A 341 -16.19 -33.72 33.06
CA ALA A 341 -15.76 -34.25 31.76
C ALA A 341 -16.40 -35.64 31.47
N PRO A 342 -16.29 -36.20 30.24
CA PRO A 342 -15.19 -37.13 29.89
C PRO A 342 -14.72 -36.97 28.42
N GLY A 343 -13.75 -37.69 27.84
CA GLY A 343 -12.81 -38.72 28.30
C GLY A 343 -12.14 -39.38 27.07
N ASN A 344 -10.88 -39.86 27.16
CA ASN A 344 -10.14 -40.45 26.03
C ASN A 344 -9.16 -41.53 26.54
N GLY A 345 -8.97 -42.66 25.84
CA GLY A 345 -8.03 -43.70 26.28
C GLY A 345 -8.16 -45.09 25.62
N SER A 346 -7.16 -45.40 24.80
CA SER A 346 -6.89 -46.62 23.99
C SER A 346 -7.15 -48.02 24.57
N GLY A 347 -7.39 -48.98 23.67
CA GLY A 347 -7.22 -50.43 23.86
C GLY A 347 -6.75 -51.09 22.55
N ASN A 348 -5.87 -52.09 22.61
CA ASN A 348 -5.13 -52.63 21.46
C ASN A 348 -5.44 -54.12 21.19
N ASN A 349 -4.95 -54.64 20.05
CA ASN A 349 -4.60 -56.04 19.71
C ASN A 349 -5.57 -56.99 18.93
N THR A 350 -4.93 -57.61 17.92
CA THR A 350 -4.96 -59.02 17.46
C THR A 350 -5.99 -59.58 16.44
N GLY A 351 -5.43 -60.22 15.39
CA GLY A 351 -6.06 -61.25 14.54
C GLY A 351 -6.78 -60.72 13.28
N GLY A 352 -6.49 -61.12 12.03
CA GLY A 352 -5.49 -62.07 11.51
C GLY A 352 -6.11 -63.20 10.71
N ALA A 353 -6.16 -63.08 9.36
CA ALA A 353 -6.18 -64.17 8.37
C ALA A 353 -6.33 -63.63 6.94
N SER A 354 -5.41 -64.01 6.04
CA SER A 354 -5.74 -64.20 4.61
C SER A 354 -6.12 -65.67 4.41
N PRO A 355 -6.74 -66.03 3.27
CA PRO A 355 -5.91 -66.78 2.32
C PRO A 355 -6.06 -66.39 0.84
N THR A 356 -4.98 -66.68 0.14
CA THR A 356 -4.67 -66.59 -1.30
C THR A 356 -5.63 -67.34 -2.21
N SER A 357 -5.77 -66.87 -3.46
CA SER A 357 -6.14 -67.70 -4.62
C SER A 357 -5.32 -67.34 -5.87
N THR A 358 -4.57 -68.32 -6.36
CA THR A 358 -3.76 -68.35 -7.60
C THR A 358 -4.46 -69.25 -8.63
N VAL A 359 -4.24 -69.22 -9.95
CA VAL A 359 -3.27 -68.57 -10.88
C VAL A 359 -4.02 -68.22 -12.18
N SER A 360 -3.57 -67.26 -13.02
CA SER A 360 -3.36 -67.46 -14.48
C SER A 360 -2.95 -66.21 -15.26
N SER A 361 -1.78 -66.28 -15.89
CA SER A 361 -1.31 -65.39 -16.96
C SER A 361 -1.88 -65.81 -18.32
N ASN A 362 -2.19 -64.84 -19.19
CA ASN A 362 -2.21 -65.07 -20.64
C ASN A 362 -1.75 -63.81 -21.37
N THR A 363 -0.93 -63.98 -22.40
CA THR A 363 -0.12 -62.90 -23.00
C THR A 363 -0.71 -62.37 -24.31
N ASN A 364 -0.35 -61.12 -24.64
CA ASN A 364 -0.46 -60.45 -25.95
C ASN A 364 -1.84 -60.02 -26.46
N ALA A 365 -2.10 -58.72 -26.32
CA ALA A 365 -2.49 -57.86 -27.45
C ALA A 365 -1.96 -56.43 -27.20
N SER A 366 -1.23 -55.86 -28.16
CA SER A 366 -0.71 -54.49 -28.05
C SER A 366 -1.82 -53.47 -28.30
N GLN A 367 -2.20 -52.71 -27.27
CA GLN A 367 -2.90 -51.43 -27.38
C GLN A 367 -2.31 -50.46 -26.36
N THR A 368 -2.11 -49.21 -26.79
CA THR A 368 -1.50 -48.13 -26.01
C THR A 368 -2.27 -47.90 -24.71
N ALA A 369 -1.58 -47.89 -23.57
CA ALA A 369 -2.22 -47.91 -22.25
C ALA A 369 -2.56 -46.50 -21.75
N GLN A 370 -3.50 -45.82 -22.44
CA GLN A 370 -4.11 -44.61 -21.89
C GLN A 370 -4.69 -44.90 -20.51
N GLN A 371 -4.28 -44.10 -19.52
CA GLN A 371 -4.64 -44.32 -18.12
C GLN A 371 -6.15 -44.16 -17.94
N ALA A 372 -6.84 -45.25 -17.58
CA ALA A 372 -8.29 -45.25 -17.45
C ALA A 372 -8.74 -44.45 -16.21
N TYR A 373 -9.63 -43.47 -16.43
CA TYR A 373 -10.36 -42.77 -15.38
C TYR A 373 -11.23 -43.75 -14.57
N PRO A 374 -11.51 -43.49 -13.28
CA PRO A 374 -11.26 -42.24 -12.55
C PRO A 374 -9.82 -42.02 -12.08
N VAL A 375 -9.42 -40.74 -11.98
CA VAL A 375 -8.10 -40.31 -11.48
C VAL A 375 -8.28 -39.35 -10.30
N VAL A 376 -7.58 -39.60 -9.19
CA VAL A 376 -7.61 -38.72 -8.00
C VAL A 376 -6.44 -37.73 -8.06
N ILE A 377 -6.74 -36.44 -8.01
CA ILE A 377 -5.76 -35.35 -7.96
C ILE A 377 -5.77 -34.72 -6.57
N LYS A 378 -4.59 -34.62 -5.95
CA LYS A 378 -4.39 -33.86 -4.70
C LYS A 378 -4.07 -32.41 -5.04
N HIS A 379 -4.62 -31.47 -4.28
CA HIS A 379 -4.43 -30.04 -4.49
C HIS A 379 -4.58 -29.27 -3.18
N ALA A 380 -4.27 -27.97 -3.17
CA ALA A 380 -4.20 -27.16 -1.96
C ALA A 380 -5.55 -26.96 -1.21
N LYS A 381 -6.67 -27.46 -1.76
CA LYS A 381 -8.00 -27.46 -1.12
C LYS A 381 -8.56 -28.86 -0.83
N GLY A 382 -7.81 -29.94 -1.11
CA GLY A 382 -8.22 -31.31 -0.80
C GLY A 382 -7.82 -32.32 -1.86
N GLU A 383 -8.71 -33.30 -2.08
CA GLU A 383 -8.58 -34.30 -3.14
C GLU A 383 -9.83 -34.22 -4.04
N ILE A 384 -9.65 -34.29 -5.35
CA ILE A 384 -10.74 -34.31 -6.33
C ILE A 384 -10.59 -35.51 -7.25
N THR A 385 -11.70 -36.22 -7.48
CA THR A 385 -11.75 -37.33 -8.43
C THR A 385 -12.24 -36.80 -9.77
N LEU A 386 -11.43 -36.94 -10.81
CA LEU A 386 -11.84 -36.74 -12.19
C LEU A 386 -12.38 -38.08 -12.71
N GLU A 387 -13.67 -38.14 -13.01
CA GLU A 387 -14.34 -39.35 -13.51
C GLU A 387 -14.13 -39.59 -15.02
N GLN A 388 -13.73 -38.55 -15.77
CA GLN A 388 -13.57 -38.55 -17.22
C GLN A 388 -12.47 -37.57 -17.65
N HIS A 389 -12.01 -37.70 -18.89
CA HIS A 389 -11.06 -36.78 -19.52
C HIS A 389 -11.65 -35.37 -19.67
N PRO A 390 -11.05 -34.33 -19.05
CA PRO A 390 -11.52 -32.96 -19.20
C PRO A 390 -11.15 -32.41 -20.58
N THR A 391 -12.12 -31.81 -21.26
CA THR A 391 -12.05 -31.31 -22.64
C THR A 391 -12.19 -29.79 -22.75
N LYS A 392 -12.77 -29.14 -21.73
CA LYS A 392 -12.97 -27.69 -21.64
C LYS A 392 -12.26 -27.13 -20.40
N ILE A 393 -10.94 -27.23 -20.39
CA ILE A 393 -10.13 -26.77 -19.25
C ILE A 393 -10.03 -25.23 -19.26
N ALA A 394 -10.40 -24.59 -18.16
CA ALA A 394 -10.14 -23.18 -17.87
C ALA A 394 -8.86 -23.03 -17.03
N VAL A 395 -7.88 -22.28 -17.50
CA VAL A 395 -6.57 -22.12 -16.83
C VAL A 395 -6.38 -20.68 -16.35
N LEU A 396 -6.31 -20.48 -15.03
CA LEU A 396 -6.26 -19.14 -14.43
C LEU A 396 -4.85 -18.63 -14.09
N ASP A 397 -3.80 -19.34 -14.53
CA ASP A 397 -2.42 -18.82 -14.57
C ASP A 397 -1.72 -19.30 -15.86
N THR A 398 -1.12 -18.36 -16.61
CA THR A 398 -0.47 -18.66 -17.89
C THR A 398 0.68 -19.66 -17.80
N LYS A 399 1.31 -19.86 -16.62
CA LYS A 399 2.37 -20.86 -16.42
C LYS A 399 1.90 -22.29 -16.71
N PHE A 400 0.61 -22.56 -16.54
CA PHE A 400 -0.01 -23.86 -16.72
C PHE A 400 -0.50 -24.11 -18.16
N VAL A 401 -0.50 -23.09 -19.03
CA VAL A 401 -0.88 -23.27 -20.45
C VAL A 401 0.19 -24.08 -21.19
N ASP A 402 1.46 -23.80 -20.93
CA ASP A 402 2.61 -24.55 -21.46
C ASP A 402 2.55 -26.04 -21.09
N GLN A 403 2.10 -26.38 -19.87
CA GLN A 403 1.94 -27.76 -19.41
C GLN A 403 0.95 -28.56 -20.27
N LEU A 404 -0.19 -27.97 -20.65
CA LEU A 404 -1.15 -28.59 -21.58
C LEU A 404 -0.56 -28.71 -22.99
N VAL A 405 0.03 -27.63 -23.50
CA VAL A 405 0.59 -27.57 -24.87
C VAL A 405 1.74 -28.56 -25.05
N THR A 406 2.56 -28.77 -24.02
CA THR A 406 3.60 -29.82 -23.98
C THR A 406 2.99 -31.21 -24.17
N LEU A 407 1.85 -31.49 -23.54
CA LEU A 407 1.13 -32.76 -23.66
C LEU A 407 0.21 -32.82 -24.90
N SER A 408 0.39 -31.91 -25.87
CA SER A 408 -0.45 -31.80 -27.07
C SER A 408 -1.94 -31.63 -26.76
N GLU A 409 -2.25 -30.84 -25.73
CA GLU A 409 -3.59 -30.35 -25.37
C GLU A 409 -3.61 -28.81 -25.35
N GLN A 410 -4.78 -28.20 -25.28
CA GLN A 410 -4.91 -26.75 -25.10
C GLN A 410 -6.05 -26.39 -24.13
N PRO A 411 -5.96 -25.27 -23.39
CA PRO A 411 -7.09 -24.79 -22.60
C PRO A 411 -8.20 -24.25 -23.50
N ALA A 412 -9.46 -24.44 -23.10
CA ALA A 412 -10.59 -23.78 -23.77
C ALA A 412 -10.64 -22.27 -23.45
N GLY A 413 -10.04 -21.85 -22.33
CA GLY A 413 -9.84 -20.45 -22.00
C GLY A 413 -8.73 -20.24 -20.98
N SER A 414 -8.06 -19.09 -21.04
CA SER A 414 -7.00 -18.72 -20.12
C SER A 414 -7.02 -17.22 -19.79
N VAL A 415 -6.33 -16.83 -18.72
CA VAL A 415 -6.15 -15.42 -18.33
C VAL A 415 -5.08 -14.72 -19.18
N LYS A 416 -5.12 -13.38 -19.19
CA LYS A 416 -4.13 -12.57 -19.93
C LYS A 416 -2.71 -12.81 -19.43
N ALA A 417 -1.78 -13.02 -20.36
CA ALA A 417 -0.34 -12.94 -20.11
C ALA A 417 0.04 -11.54 -19.61
N ALA A 418 0.56 -11.45 -18.38
CA ALA A 418 0.97 -10.18 -17.79
C ALA A 418 2.30 -9.62 -18.36
N ALA A 419 3.11 -10.51 -18.96
CA ALA A 419 4.47 -10.22 -19.40
C ALA A 419 4.54 -9.82 -20.91
N ASP A 420 3.68 -10.41 -21.74
CA ASP A 420 3.71 -10.23 -23.21
C ASP A 420 2.79 -9.11 -23.71
N LYS A 421 2.98 -8.75 -24.98
CA LYS A 421 2.13 -7.77 -25.71
C LYS A 421 0.86 -8.42 -26.27
N THR A 422 0.91 -9.73 -26.50
CA THR A 422 -0.21 -10.60 -26.88
C THR A 422 -1.09 -10.96 -25.67
N ASP A 423 -2.32 -11.44 -25.90
CA ASP A 423 -3.20 -11.87 -24.80
C ASP A 423 -2.74 -13.17 -24.13
N PHE A 424 -2.02 -14.03 -24.86
CA PHE A 424 -1.43 -15.28 -24.38
C PHE A 424 0.08 -15.30 -24.64
N PRO A 425 0.85 -16.21 -24.02
CA PRO A 425 2.30 -16.22 -24.13
C PRO A 425 2.78 -16.34 -25.58
N GLU A 426 3.69 -15.45 -26.00
CA GLU A 426 4.01 -15.27 -27.44
C GLU A 426 4.60 -16.56 -28.05
N TYR A 427 5.47 -17.26 -27.33
CA TYR A 427 6.07 -18.55 -27.72
C TYR A 427 5.06 -19.72 -27.84
N LEU A 428 3.84 -19.57 -27.32
CA LEU A 428 2.75 -20.54 -27.45
C LEU A 428 1.71 -20.13 -28.50
N SER A 429 1.76 -18.90 -29.03
CA SER A 429 0.70 -18.33 -29.87
C SER A 429 0.39 -19.16 -31.12
N GLU A 430 1.39 -19.74 -31.78
CA GLU A 430 1.20 -20.63 -32.94
C GLU A 430 0.57 -22.00 -32.59
N LYS A 431 0.57 -22.37 -31.31
CA LYS A 431 0.05 -23.66 -30.81
C LYS A 431 -1.33 -23.54 -30.18
N LEU A 432 -1.84 -22.34 -29.96
CA LEU A 432 -3.11 -22.06 -29.30
C LEU A 432 -4.17 -21.62 -30.32
N THR A 433 -5.33 -22.27 -30.30
CA THR A 433 -6.43 -21.99 -31.24
C THR A 433 -7.76 -21.81 -30.51
N ASP A 434 -8.48 -20.72 -30.80
CA ASP A 434 -9.79 -20.37 -30.22
C ASP A 434 -9.84 -20.33 -28.66
N VAL A 435 -8.71 -20.00 -28.03
CA VAL A 435 -8.61 -19.88 -26.56
C VAL A 435 -9.32 -18.60 -26.09
N LYS A 436 -10.35 -18.74 -25.25
CA LYS A 436 -11.10 -17.60 -24.71
C LYS A 436 -10.30 -16.84 -23.64
N LEU A 437 -10.36 -15.52 -23.68
CA LEU A 437 -9.77 -14.66 -22.65
C LEU A 437 -10.66 -14.58 -21.39
N LEU A 438 -10.14 -15.02 -20.25
CA LEU A 438 -10.87 -15.16 -18.99
C LEU A 438 -10.57 -14.03 -17.98
N GLY A 439 -10.17 -12.84 -18.45
CA GLY A 439 -9.76 -11.71 -17.61
C GLY A 439 -8.26 -11.74 -17.30
N THR A 440 -7.86 -11.27 -16.11
CA THR A 440 -6.45 -11.32 -15.66
C THR A 440 -6.26 -12.37 -14.57
N ARG A 441 -5.01 -12.74 -14.26
CA ARG A 441 -4.72 -13.67 -13.16
C ARG A 441 -5.28 -13.17 -11.83
N ASP A 442 -5.10 -11.89 -11.52
CA ASP A 442 -5.43 -11.33 -10.20
C ASP A 442 -6.92 -10.92 -10.12
N GLU A 443 -7.54 -10.61 -11.27
CA GLU A 443 -8.97 -10.30 -11.42
C GLU A 443 -9.58 -11.16 -12.57
N PRO A 444 -9.89 -12.46 -12.33
CA PRO A 444 -10.47 -13.36 -13.33
C PRO A 444 -11.96 -13.08 -13.55
N ASN A 445 -12.42 -13.16 -14.80
CA ASN A 445 -13.80 -12.89 -15.18
C ASN A 445 -14.69 -14.13 -14.99
N LEU A 446 -15.36 -14.21 -13.84
CA LEU A 446 -16.25 -15.32 -13.48
C LEU A 446 -17.42 -15.52 -14.46
N GLU A 447 -17.93 -14.46 -15.09
CA GLU A 447 -19.01 -14.56 -16.08
C GLU A 447 -18.51 -15.22 -17.38
N ALA A 448 -17.32 -14.84 -17.84
CA ALA A 448 -16.68 -15.45 -19.01
C ALA A 448 -16.32 -16.92 -18.75
N ILE A 449 -15.86 -17.25 -17.53
CA ILE A 449 -15.59 -18.63 -17.10
C ILE A 449 -16.89 -19.44 -17.11
N ALA A 450 -17.97 -18.93 -16.50
CA ALA A 450 -19.26 -19.62 -16.47
C ALA A 450 -19.86 -19.82 -17.88
N ALA A 451 -19.80 -18.80 -18.74
CA ALA A 451 -20.33 -18.84 -20.10
C ALA A 451 -19.58 -19.78 -21.06
N MET A 452 -18.41 -20.29 -20.67
CA MET A 452 -17.68 -21.32 -21.42
C MET A 452 -18.16 -22.75 -21.08
N GLU A 453 -18.80 -22.93 -19.92
CA GLU A 453 -19.17 -24.21 -19.33
C GLU A 453 -17.95 -25.17 -19.24
N PRO A 454 -16.89 -24.82 -18.48
CA PRO A 454 -15.73 -25.67 -18.31
C PRO A 454 -16.08 -26.97 -17.58
N ASP A 455 -15.39 -28.06 -17.92
CA ASP A 455 -15.44 -29.32 -17.16
C ASP A 455 -14.35 -29.38 -16.07
N LEU A 456 -13.33 -28.53 -16.17
CA LEU A 456 -12.28 -28.35 -15.17
C LEU A 456 -11.78 -26.89 -15.12
N ILE A 457 -11.59 -26.36 -13.92
CA ILE A 457 -10.88 -25.09 -13.67
C ILE A 457 -9.57 -25.41 -12.95
N ILE A 458 -8.46 -24.84 -13.41
CA ILE A 458 -7.15 -24.92 -12.74
C ILE A 458 -6.74 -23.51 -12.34
N CYS A 459 -6.49 -23.32 -11.04
CA CYS A 459 -6.10 -22.04 -10.45
C CYS A 459 -4.91 -22.18 -9.48
N THR A 460 -4.51 -21.05 -8.91
CA THR A 460 -3.45 -20.88 -7.91
C THR A 460 -3.98 -20.14 -6.69
N GLU A 461 -3.16 -20.00 -5.65
CA GLU A 461 -3.48 -19.21 -4.46
C GLU A 461 -3.80 -17.73 -4.76
N PHE A 462 -3.31 -17.17 -5.88
CA PHE A 462 -3.72 -15.84 -6.35
C PHE A 462 -5.25 -15.70 -6.54
N GLN A 463 -5.94 -16.80 -6.87
CA GLN A 463 -7.41 -16.83 -7.03
C GLN A 463 -8.14 -17.37 -5.78
N GLU A 464 -7.47 -17.58 -4.64
CA GLU A 464 -8.08 -18.18 -3.45
C GLU A 464 -9.37 -17.46 -3.00
N LYS A 465 -9.39 -16.12 -3.08
CA LYS A 465 -10.56 -15.29 -2.70
C LYS A 465 -11.82 -15.57 -3.53
N VAL A 466 -11.69 -16.12 -4.73
CA VAL A 466 -12.81 -16.46 -5.62
C VAL A 466 -13.00 -17.97 -5.80
N TYR A 467 -12.22 -18.80 -5.09
CA TYR A 467 -12.25 -20.26 -5.18
C TYR A 467 -13.65 -20.86 -4.95
N ASP A 468 -14.40 -20.35 -3.96
CA ASP A 468 -15.77 -20.79 -3.66
C ASP A 468 -16.79 -20.42 -4.74
N SER A 469 -16.44 -19.48 -5.63
CA SER A 469 -17.26 -19.11 -6.79
C SER A 469 -16.86 -19.96 -8.00
N LEU A 470 -15.56 -20.19 -8.22
CA LEU A 470 -15.05 -21.09 -9.25
C LEU A 470 -15.58 -22.53 -9.04
N SER A 471 -15.53 -23.03 -7.81
CA SER A 471 -16.03 -24.37 -7.42
C SER A 471 -17.54 -24.56 -7.60
N LYS A 472 -18.31 -23.48 -7.81
CA LYS A 472 -19.75 -23.55 -8.16
C LYS A 472 -19.99 -23.58 -9.67
N ILE A 473 -18.98 -23.22 -10.47
CA ILE A 473 -19.03 -23.27 -11.93
C ILE A 473 -18.64 -24.67 -12.40
N ALA A 474 -17.50 -25.19 -11.91
CA ALA A 474 -16.96 -26.49 -12.33
C ALA A 474 -16.02 -27.08 -11.25
N PRO A 475 -15.68 -28.39 -11.33
CA PRO A 475 -14.53 -28.97 -10.63
C PRO A 475 -13.32 -28.05 -10.68
N THR A 476 -12.76 -27.69 -9.52
CA THR A 476 -11.69 -26.69 -9.42
C THR A 476 -10.48 -27.27 -8.69
N ILE A 477 -9.32 -27.28 -9.35
CA ILE A 477 -8.03 -27.69 -8.80
C ILE A 477 -7.22 -26.42 -8.49
N MET A 478 -6.68 -26.32 -7.27
CA MET A 478 -5.80 -25.23 -6.85
C MET A 478 -4.39 -25.76 -6.65
N LEU A 479 -3.53 -25.54 -7.64
CA LEU A 479 -2.12 -25.94 -7.63
C LEU A 479 -1.26 -24.82 -7.05
N ASP A 480 -0.13 -25.18 -6.45
CA ASP A 480 0.83 -24.23 -5.89
C ASP A 480 1.52 -23.42 -7.02
N PHE A 481 1.69 -22.11 -6.83
CA PHE A 481 2.43 -21.29 -7.78
C PHE A 481 3.93 -21.69 -7.87
N ASP A 482 4.53 -22.11 -6.76
CA ASP A 482 5.95 -22.42 -6.59
C ASP A 482 6.32 -23.91 -6.77
N GLU A 483 5.35 -24.78 -7.10
CA GLU A 483 5.59 -26.20 -7.39
C GLU A 483 6.65 -26.42 -8.49
N ASN A 484 7.45 -27.48 -8.35
CA ASN A 484 8.42 -27.86 -9.36
C ASN A 484 7.71 -28.23 -10.67
N TRP A 485 8.19 -27.67 -11.79
CA TRP A 485 7.56 -27.86 -13.10
C TRP A 485 7.40 -29.33 -13.51
N ARG A 486 8.26 -30.23 -12.98
CA ARG A 486 8.23 -31.68 -13.22
C ARG A 486 7.07 -32.37 -12.50
N ASP A 487 6.82 -31.97 -11.25
CA ASP A 487 5.70 -32.45 -10.45
C ASP A 487 4.37 -31.90 -10.99
N THR A 488 4.37 -30.63 -11.41
CA THR A 488 3.27 -30.03 -12.17
C THR A 488 3.02 -30.81 -13.46
N LEU A 489 4.02 -31.05 -14.32
CA LEU A 489 3.84 -31.81 -15.57
C LEU A 489 3.31 -33.22 -15.32
N THR A 490 3.80 -33.90 -14.28
CA THR A 490 3.30 -35.21 -13.84
C THR A 490 1.84 -35.15 -13.41
N THR A 491 1.42 -34.05 -12.78
CA THR A 491 0.03 -33.80 -12.38
C THR A 491 -0.85 -33.48 -13.58
N PHE A 492 -0.37 -32.69 -14.54
CA PHE A 492 -1.07 -32.44 -15.79
C PHE A 492 -1.24 -33.72 -16.63
N GLY A 493 -0.20 -34.56 -16.72
CA GLY A 493 -0.26 -35.88 -17.35
C GLY A 493 -1.38 -36.75 -16.78
N LYS A 494 -1.54 -36.77 -15.45
CA LYS A 494 -2.67 -37.45 -14.78
C LYS A 494 -4.03 -36.82 -15.08
N ILE A 495 -4.11 -35.48 -15.14
CA ILE A 495 -5.36 -34.75 -15.42
C ILE A 495 -5.88 -35.08 -16.82
N VAL A 496 -5.02 -35.08 -17.85
CA VAL A 496 -5.40 -35.35 -19.26
C VAL A 496 -5.13 -36.80 -19.72
N GLY A 497 -4.83 -37.72 -18.80
CA GLY A 497 -4.64 -39.15 -19.11
C GLY A 497 -3.39 -39.48 -19.94
N LYS A 498 -2.43 -38.54 -20.02
CA LYS A 498 -1.16 -38.61 -20.78
C LYS A 498 0.06 -38.73 -19.86
N SER A 499 -0.03 -39.64 -18.90
CA SER A 499 1.05 -39.89 -17.93
C SER A 499 2.31 -40.49 -18.59
N GLU A 500 2.15 -41.28 -19.64
CA GLU A 500 3.27 -41.86 -20.40
C GLU A 500 4.02 -40.77 -21.17
N GLU A 501 3.31 -39.86 -21.86
CA GLU A 501 3.88 -38.73 -22.57
C GLU A 501 4.55 -37.73 -21.61
N ALA A 502 3.93 -37.45 -20.45
CA ALA A 502 4.55 -36.64 -19.40
C ALA A 502 5.89 -37.22 -18.93
N SER A 503 5.95 -38.55 -18.76
CA SER A 503 7.18 -39.25 -18.35
C SER A 503 8.25 -39.19 -19.45
N ALA A 504 7.86 -39.40 -20.72
CA ALA A 504 8.76 -39.32 -21.86
C ALA A 504 9.37 -37.91 -22.05
N VAL A 505 8.60 -36.84 -21.79
CA VAL A 505 9.11 -35.45 -21.82
C VAL A 505 10.16 -35.23 -20.72
N LEU A 506 9.92 -35.76 -19.51
CA LEU A 506 10.87 -35.66 -18.40
C LEU A 506 12.15 -36.45 -18.65
N GLU A 507 12.05 -37.66 -19.21
CA GLU A 507 13.19 -38.48 -19.60
C GLU A 507 14.04 -37.77 -20.67
N ALA A 508 13.43 -37.28 -21.74
CA ALA A 508 14.11 -36.54 -22.80
C ALA A 508 14.80 -35.26 -22.28
N TYR A 509 14.18 -34.53 -21.35
CA TYR A 509 14.80 -33.38 -20.70
C TYR A 509 16.03 -33.77 -19.87
N ASN A 510 15.93 -34.84 -19.09
CA ASN A 510 17.03 -35.32 -18.24
C ASN A 510 18.21 -35.83 -19.07
N GLU A 511 17.96 -36.57 -20.17
CA GLU A 511 19.02 -36.98 -21.10
C GLU A 511 19.72 -35.78 -21.75
N LYS A 512 18.94 -34.80 -22.23
CA LYS A 512 19.43 -33.56 -22.86
C LYS A 512 20.30 -32.75 -21.91
N THR A 513 19.82 -32.50 -20.69
CA THR A 513 20.55 -31.70 -19.69
C THR A 513 21.78 -32.42 -19.13
N ALA A 514 21.72 -33.74 -18.91
CA ALA A 514 22.88 -34.54 -18.52
C ALA A 514 24.02 -34.46 -19.56
N LYS A 515 23.69 -34.60 -20.85
CA LYS A 515 24.65 -34.43 -21.95
C LYS A 515 25.23 -33.01 -21.98
N LEU A 516 24.37 -31.99 -21.97
CA LEU A 516 24.79 -30.58 -22.02
C LEU A 516 25.68 -30.21 -20.83
N LYS A 517 25.44 -30.78 -19.64
CA LYS A 517 26.27 -30.58 -18.45
C LYS A 517 27.71 -31.05 -18.62
N GLU A 518 27.93 -32.17 -19.32
CA GLU A 518 29.28 -32.63 -19.66
C GLU A 518 29.96 -31.70 -20.68
N GLU A 519 29.24 -31.30 -21.73
CA GLU A 519 29.73 -30.41 -22.80
C GLU A 519 30.05 -29.00 -22.26
N LEU A 520 29.16 -28.42 -21.45
CA LEU A 520 29.33 -27.12 -20.79
C LEU A 520 30.52 -27.15 -19.81
N LYS A 521 30.66 -28.22 -19.01
CA LYS A 521 31.82 -28.37 -18.11
C LYS A 521 33.13 -28.49 -18.88
N ALA A 522 33.16 -29.23 -19.98
CA ALA A 522 34.33 -29.32 -20.84
C ALA A 522 34.68 -27.97 -21.53
N ARG A 523 33.66 -27.13 -21.77
CA ARG A 523 33.81 -25.82 -22.42
C ARG A 523 34.25 -24.69 -21.48
N LEU A 524 33.67 -24.65 -20.27
CA LEU A 524 33.83 -23.56 -19.30
C LEU A 524 34.83 -23.89 -18.18
N GLY A 525 35.07 -25.17 -17.90
CA GLY A 525 35.93 -25.58 -16.78
C GLY A 525 35.41 -25.06 -15.45
N ASP A 526 36.23 -24.25 -14.75
CA ASP A 526 35.89 -23.64 -13.46
C ASP A 526 35.29 -22.22 -13.60
N GLN A 527 35.05 -21.73 -14.84
CA GLN A 527 34.45 -20.41 -15.04
C GLN A 527 33.05 -20.30 -14.46
N THR A 528 32.77 -19.15 -13.87
CA THR A 528 31.53 -18.86 -13.13
C THR A 528 30.52 -18.07 -13.95
N VAL A 529 29.24 -18.33 -13.70
CA VAL A 529 28.11 -17.70 -14.39
C VAL A 529 27.15 -17.12 -13.34
N ALA A 530 26.64 -15.90 -13.57
CA ALA A 530 25.62 -15.29 -12.72
C ALA A 530 24.40 -14.81 -13.53
N LEU A 531 23.19 -15.05 -13.01
CA LEU A 531 21.94 -14.54 -13.56
C LEU A 531 21.55 -13.22 -12.86
N ILE A 532 21.60 -12.11 -13.59
CA ILE A 532 21.38 -10.76 -13.07
C ILE A 532 20.19 -10.05 -13.73
N ARG A 533 19.44 -9.27 -12.94
CA ARG A 533 18.32 -8.45 -13.42
C ARG A 533 18.37 -7.05 -12.81
N PRO A 534 18.94 -6.05 -13.51
CA PRO A 534 18.85 -4.64 -13.13
C PRO A 534 17.40 -4.14 -13.00
N ARG A 535 17.17 -3.26 -12.03
CA ARG A 535 15.91 -2.57 -11.73
C ARG A 535 16.21 -1.21 -11.09
N ASP A 536 15.18 -0.36 -10.93
CA ASP A 536 15.29 0.97 -10.31
C ASP A 536 16.01 0.99 -8.93
N GLU A 537 15.89 -0.10 -8.16
CA GLU A 537 16.47 -0.24 -6.82
C GLU A 537 17.84 -0.98 -6.81
N GLY A 538 18.50 -1.12 -7.98
CA GLY A 538 19.78 -1.81 -8.15
C GLY A 538 19.67 -3.14 -8.90
N ILE A 539 20.63 -4.04 -8.70
CA ILE A 539 20.71 -5.32 -9.43
C ILE A 539 20.20 -6.45 -8.54
N ARG A 540 19.20 -7.19 -9.03
CA ARG A 540 18.75 -8.45 -8.43
C ARG A 540 19.59 -9.60 -8.98
N ILE A 541 20.14 -10.43 -8.10
CA ILE A 541 20.96 -11.60 -8.46
C ILE A 541 20.19 -12.87 -8.08
N HIS A 542 20.03 -13.78 -9.04
CA HIS A 542 19.24 -15.00 -8.87
C HIS A 542 20.14 -16.19 -8.48
N THR A 543 19.78 -16.85 -7.38
CA THR A 543 20.52 -17.94 -6.74
C THR A 543 20.05 -19.31 -7.26
N PRO A 544 20.72 -20.44 -6.91
CA PRO A 544 20.20 -21.78 -7.20
C PRO A 544 18.83 -22.10 -6.58
N SER A 545 18.41 -21.36 -5.54
CA SER A 545 17.06 -21.48 -4.98
C SER A 545 15.97 -20.91 -5.91
N HIS A 546 16.32 -20.09 -6.91
CA HIS A 546 15.39 -19.64 -7.94
C HIS A 546 15.15 -20.74 -8.98
N ARG A 547 13.92 -20.89 -9.49
CA ARG A 547 13.60 -21.93 -10.50
C ARG A 547 14.51 -21.88 -11.73
N THR A 548 14.83 -20.69 -12.25
CA THR A 548 15.79 -20.51 -13.35
C THR A 548 17.23 -20.81 -12.92
N GLY A 549 17.59 -20.54 -11.67
CA GLY A 549 18.90 -20.88 -11.12
C GLY A 549 19.08 -22.39 -10.93
N ASP A 550 18.03 -23.10 -10.51
CA ASP A 550 17.99 -24.56 -10.43
C ASP A 550 18.33 -25.19 -11.80
N ILE A 551 17.72 -24.70 -12.88
CA ILE A 551 18.02 -25.13 -14.25
C ILE A 551 19.50 -24.84 -14.63
N LEU A 552 19.99 -23.63 -14.37
CA LEU A 552 21.35 -23.22 -14.75
C LEU A 552 22.44 -23.97 -13.96
N TYR A 553 22.29 -24.05 -12.63
CA TYR A 553 23.35 -24.49 -11.72
C TYR A 553 23.20 -25.97 -11.33
N ASN A 554 21.97 -26.49 -11.17
CA ASN A 554 21.75 -27.90 -10.82
C ASN A 554 21.58 -28.79 -12.07
N ASP A 555 20.65 -28.47 -12.97
CA ASP A 555 20.40 -29.29 -14.18
C ASP A 555 21.57 -29.21 -15.17
N LEU A 556 21.97 -27.99 -15.57
CA LEU A 556 23.08 -27.78 -16.52
C LEU A 556 24.46 -27.74 -15.87
N GLY A 557 24.55 -27.66 -14.54
CA GLY A 557 25.82 -27.77 -13.82
C GLY A 557 26.77 -26.59 -13.97
N LEU A 558 26.27 -25.39 -14.30
CA LEU A 558 27.10 -24.18 -14.34
C LEU A 558 27.59 -23.81 -12.93
N SER A 559 28.85 -23.41 -12.81
CA SER A 559 29.40 -22.89 -11.57
C SER A 559 28.87 -21.47 -11.31
N ALA A 560 28.39 -21.19 -10.11
CA ALA A 560 28.06 -19.83 -9.66
C ALA A 560 29.16 -19.26 -8.74
N PRO A 561 29.35 -17.93 -8.65
CA PRO A 561 30.24 -17.33 -7.65
C PRO A 561 29.83 -17.71 -6.23
N GLN A 562 30.79 -17.85 -5.31
CA GLN A 562 30.52 -18.33 -3.94
C GLN A 562 29.45 -17.48 -3.21
N GLN A 563 29.45 -16.16 -3.40
CA GLN A 563 28.45 -15.26 -2.81
C GLN A 563 27.01 -15.58 -3.25
N VAL A 564 26.83 -16.10 -4.47
CA VAL A 564 25.54 -16.52 -5.04
C VAL A 564 25.10 -17.89 -4.50
N LEU A 565 26.07 -18.73 -4.10
CA LEU A 565 25.85 -20.04 -3.47
C LEU A 565 25.59 -19.97 -1.96
N ASP A 566 26.13 -18.96 -1.29
CA ASP A 566 25.98 -18.75 0.16
C ASP A 566 24.58 -18.21 0.53
N GLU A 567 23.90 -17.54 -0.40
CA GLU A 567 22.53 -17.05 -0.24
C GLU A 567 21.50 -18.18 -0.40
N LYS A 568 20.51 -18.20 0.50
CA LYS A 568 19.46 -19.22 0.59
C LYS A 568 18.15 -18.77 -0.02
N ASP A 569 17.87 -17.46 0.02
CA ASP A 569 16.71 -16.89 -0.66
C ASP A 569 16.85 -17.01 -2.18
N THR A 570 15.72 -16.96 -2.90
CA THR A 570 15.70 -17.11 -4.38
C THR A 570 16.46 -16.01 -5.11
N ALA A 571 16.66 -14.86 -4.47
CA ALA A 571 17.47 -13.78 -5.00
C ALA A 571 17.83 -12.78 -3.90
N TYR A 572 18.96 -12.11 -4.07
CA TYR A 572 19.35 -10.95 -3.26
C TYR A 572 19.51 -9.71 -4.13
N GLN A 573 19.56 -8.54 -3.49
CA GLN A 573 19.64 -7.23 -4.15
C GLN A 573 20.95 -6.55 -3.78
N ILE A 574 21.68 -6.07 -4.79
CA ILE A 574 22.88 -5.24 -4.61
C ILE A 574 22.69 -3.87 -5.27
N SER A 575 23.49 -2.87 -4.88
CA SER A 575 23.53 -1.59 -5.60
C SER A 575 24.33 -1.73 -6.91
N PHE A 576 24.18 -0.75 -7.81
CA PHE A 576 24.94 -0.73 -9.07
C PHE A 576 26.45 -0.61 -8.86
N GLU A 577 26.87 0.09 -7.80
CA GLU A 577 28.26 0.28 -7.40
C GLU A 577 28.92 -1.04 -6.96
N ALA A 578 28.16 -1.95 -6.36
CA ALA A 578 28.62 -3.25 -5.89
C ALA A 578 28.68 -4.33 -7.01
N PHE A 579 28.29 -4.00 -8.25
CA PHE A 579 28.31 -4.96 -9.36
C PHE A 579 29.67 -5.66 -9.60
N PRO A 580 30.83 -4.98 -9.48
CA PRO A 580 32.13 -5.64 -9.63
C PRO A 580 32.41 -6.71 -8.55
N GLU A 581 31.74 -6.64 -7.39
CA GLU A 581 31.96 -7.55 -6.27
C GLU A 581 31.34 -8.94 -6.50
N VAL A 582 30.40 -9.06 -7.45
CA VAL A 582 29.74 -10.33 -7.83
C VAL A 582 30.73 -11.34 -8.40
N GLY A 583 31.75 -10.87 -9.12
CA GLY A 583 32.91 -11.67 -9.49
C GLY A 583 32.67 -12.85 -10.43
N ALA A 584 31.58 -12.86 -11.22
CA ALA A 584 31.36 -13.90 -12.23
C ALA A 584 32.19 -13.66 -13.51
N ASP A 585 32.64 -14.73 -14.17
CA ASP A 585 33.26 -14.69 -15.49
C ASP A 585 32.25 -14.36 -16.59
N HIS A 586 31.03 -14.84 -16.46
CA HIS A 586 29.94 -14.70 -17.43
C HIS A 586 28.66 -14.23 -16.76
N TYR A 587 27.86 -13.42 -17.45
CA TYR A 587 26.57 -12.95 -16.94
C TYR A 587 25.45 -13.18 -17.93
N PHE A 588 24.35 -13.79 -17.46
CA PHE A 588 23.05 -13.68 -18.11
C PHE A 588 22.38 -12.39 -17.64
N LEU A 589 22.29 -11.41 -18.53
CA LEU A 589 21.62 -10.13 -18.29
C LEU A 589 20.16 -10.25 -18.69
N VAL A 590 19.27 -10.33 -17.70
CA VAL A 590 17.83 -10.38 -17.92
C VAL A 590 17.35 -9.01 -18.38
N HIS A 591 16.96 -8.89 -19.65
CA HIS A 591 16.33 -7.70 -20.21
C HIS A 591 14.83 -7.71 -19.95
N ASP A 592 14.27 -6.54 -19.69
CA ASP A 592 12.85 -6.32 -19.46
C ASP A 592 12.47 -4.99 -20.11
N ASP A 593 11.47 -4.99 -21.00
CA ASP A 593 10.96 -3.78 -21.67
C ASP A 593 10.63 -2.66 -20.67
N MET A 594 10.24 -3.00 -19.44
CA MET A 594 9.95 -2.03 -18.38
C MET A 594 11.22 -1.36 -17.82
N PHE A 595 12.35 -2.06 -17.74
CA PHE A 595 13.59 -1.55 -17.12
C PHE A 595 14.69 -1.25 -18.13
N LYS A 596 14.37 -1.29 -19.43
CA LYS A 596 15.31 -1.04 -20.53
C LYS A 596 16.16 0.23 -20.35
N GLU A 597 15.52 1.36 -20.04
CA GLU A 597 16.20 2.64 -19.79
C GLU A 597 17.24 2.54 -18.65
N VAL A 598 16.90 1.84 -17.56
CA VAL A 598 17.80 1.61 -16.42
C VAL A 598 18.98 0.72 -16.80
N VAL A 599 18.76 -0.30 -17.63
CA VAL A 599 19.83 -1.16 -18.17
C VAL A 599 20.75 -0.34 -19.07
N GLU A 600 20.21 0.46 -19.99
CA GLU A 600 20.98 1.32 -20.90
C GLU A 600 21.80 2.38 -20.14
N GLU A 601 21.22 3.06 -19.14
CA GLU A 601 21.93 3.99 -18.27
C GLU A 601 23.04 3.30 -17.47
N PHE A 602 22.75 2.14 -16.88
CA PHE A 602 23.72 1.37 -16.11
C PHE A 602 24.91 0.92 -16.99
N GLN A 603 24.64 0.46 -18.22
CA GLN A 603 25.67 0.10 -19.20
C GLN A 603 26.58 1.28 -19.59
N GLN A 604 26.14 2.53 -19.40
CA GLN A 604 26.99 3.70 -19.62
C GLN A 604 27.93 4.05 -18.46
N THR A 605 27.71 3.51 -17.26
CA THR A 605 28.51 3.83 -16.07
C THR A 605 29.98 3.35 -16.19
N GLU A 606 30.89 4.05 -15.51
CA GLU A 606 32.27 3.57 -15.35
C GLU A 606 32.31 2.24 -14.58
N THR A 607 31.41 2.04 -13.62
CA THR A 607 31.28 0.80 -12.85
C THR A 607 31.03 -0.40 -13.75
N TRP A 608 30.02 -0.33 -14.64
CA TRP A 608 29.77 -1.39 -15.63
C TRP A 608 31.00 -1.64 -16.52
N LYS A 609 31.56 -0.57 -17.09
CA LYS A 609 32.74 -0.63 -17.98
C LYS A 609 34.02 -1.13 -17.27
N SER A 610 34.04 -1.16 -15.94
CA SER A 610 35.15 -1.66 -15.13
C SER A 610 35.16 -3.20 -14.98
N VAL A 611 34.03 -3.88 -15.13
CA VAL A 611 33.90 -5.32 -14.90
C VAL A 611 34.60 -6.13 -16.00
N GLU A 612 35.30 -7.20 -15.62
CA GLU A 612 36.10 -8.01 -16.55
C GLU A 612 35.23 -8.73 -17.60
N ALA A 613 34.12 -9.35 -17.19
CA ALA A 613 33.17 -9.95 -18.10
C ALA A 613 32.61 -8.96 -19.14
N VAL A 614 32.41 -7.69 -18.75
CA VAL A 614 31.99 -6.63 -19.69
C VAL A 614 33.08 -6.33 -20.72
N LYS A 615 34.34 -6.19 -20.27
CA LYS A 615 35.50 -5.97 -21.16
C LYS A 615 35.75 -7.13 -22.13
N ASN A 616 35.41 -8.35 -21.72
CA ASN A 616 35.60 -9.57 -22.48
C ASN A 616 34.40 -9.96 -23.36
N ASN A 617 33.32 -9.16 -23.39
CA ASN A 617 32.05 -9.48 -24.06
C ASN A 617 31.39 -10.79 -23.57
N GLN A 618 31.50 -11.10 -22.28
CA GLN A 618 30.89 -12.26 -21.60
C GLN A 618 29.55 -11.91 -20.93
N ILE A 619 28.83 -10.93 -21.49
CA ILE A 619 27.48 -10.53 -21.08
C ILE A 619 26.49 -11.00 -22.15
N TYR A 620 25.49 -11.78 -21.75
CA TYR A 620 24.52 -12.37 -22.66
C TYR A 620 23.11 -11.91 -22.29
N GLU A 621 22.49 -11.15 -23.19
CA GLU A 621 21.12 -10.69 -23.00
C GLU A 621 20.12 -11.83 -23.17
N VAL A 622 19.19 -11.93 -22.21
CA VAL A 622 18.14 -12.95 -22.15
C VAL A 622 16.79 -12.33 -21.77
N ASP A 623 15.72 -12.83 -22.35
CA ASP A 623 14.38 -12.26 -22.18
C ASP A 623 13.74 -12.58 -20.83
N SER A 624 13.22 -11.57 -20.13
CA SER A 624 12.61 -11.77 -18.81
C SER A 624 11.29 -12.53 -18.83
N ASN A 625 10.59 -12.60 -19.95
CA ASN A 625 9.31 -13.29 -20.04
C ASN A 625 9.58 -14.81 -20.03
N ILE A 626 10.48 -15.29 -20.89
CA ILE A 626 10.95 -16.68 -20.88
C ILE A 626 11.74 -17.00 -19.60
N TRP A 627 12.69 -16.16 -19.17
CA TRP A 627 13.61 -16.52 -18.08
C TRP A 627 13.05 -16.28 -16.67
N ILE A 628 12.00 -15.47 -16.48
CA ILE A 628 11.44 -15.13 -15.15
C ILE A 628 9.89 -15.14 -15.08
N ALA A 629 9.15 -15.05 -16.19
CA ALA A 629 7.67 -15.07 -16.13
C ALA A 629 7.07 -16.46 -16.39
N TYR A 630 7.68 -17.25 -17.27
CA TYR A 630 7.17 -18.55 -17.71
C TYR A 630 8.00 -19.72 -17.18
N TYR A 631 7.30 -20.81 -16.83
CA TYR A 631 7.85 -21.93 -16.06
C TYR A 631 7.26 -23.29 -16.46
N GLY A 632 6.89 -23.44 -17.73
CA GLY A 632 6.48 -24.73 -18.28
C GLY A 632 7.60 -25.42 -19.09
N PRO A 633 7.37 -26.65 -19.54
CA PRO A 633 8.40 -27.48 -20.14
C PRO A 633 8.97 -26.90 -21.45
N ILE A 634 8.16 -26.18 -22.24
CA ILE A 634 8.63 -25.53 -23.47
C ILE A 634 9.53 -24.34 -23.12
N ALA A 635 9.06 -23.43 -22.25
CA ALA A 635 9.85 -22.27 -21.83
C ALA A 635 11.20 -22.69 -21.18
N ILE A 636 11.18 -23.76 -20.38
CA ILE A 636 12.37 -24.31 -19.72
C ILE A 636 13.34 -24.92 -20.74
N ASN A 637 12.85 -25.62 -21.77
CA ASN A 637 13.70 -26.05 -22.87
C ASN A 637 14.33 -24.88 -23.63
N MET A 638 13.59 -23.77 -23.84
CA MET A 638 14.16 -22.57 -24.47
C MET A 638 15.29 -21.95 -23.65
N ILE A 639 15.23 -21.98 -22.31
CA ILE A 639 16.35 -21.55 -21.44
C ILE A 639 17.57 -22.46 -21.62
N VAL A 640 17.35 -23.79 -21.62
CA VAL A 640 18.40 -24.79 -21.83
C VAL A 640 19.07 -24.65 -23.20
N ASP A 641 18.28 -24.54 -24.26
CA ASP A 641 18.78 -24.40 -25.63
C ASP A 641 19.51 -23.07 -25.84
N ARG A 642 19.01 -21.98 -25.27
CA ARG A 642 19.70 -20.68 -25.30
C ARG A 642 21.03 -20.70 -24.56
N THR A 643 21.11 -21.42 -23.43
CA THR A 643 22.35 -21.61 -22.68
C THR A 643 23.37 -22.43 -23.48
N ALA A 644 22.92 -23.50 -24.14
CA ALA A 644 23.75 -24.31 -25.03
C ALA A 644 24.25 -23.52 -26.25
N GLU A 645 23.37 -22.77 -26.92
CA GLU A 645 23.71 -21.90 -28.06
C GLU A 645 24.83 -20.91 -27.68
N ILE A 646 24.70 -20.24 -26.53
CA ILE A 646 25.63 -19.21 -26.06
C ILE A 646 27.05 -19.75 -25.80
N PHE A 647 27.17 -20.91 -25.14
CA PHE A 647 28.49 -21.42 -24.73
C PHE A 647 29.10 -22.44 -25.71
N LEU A 648 28.27 -23.25 -26.36
CA LEU A 648 28.68 -24.35 -27.25
C LEU A 648 28.54 -24.00 -28.74
N GLY A 649 27.74 -23.00 -29.10
CA GLY A 649 27.50 -22.61 -30.49
C GLY A 649 26.60 -23.58 -31.27
N THR A 650 25.91 -24.49 -30.58
CA THR A 650 24.97 -25.45 -31.17
C THR A 650 23.65 -24.77 -31.55
N ARG A 651 23.17 -25.06 -32.76
CA ARG A 651 21.80 -24.81 -33.24
C ARG A 651 21.05 -26.13 -33.37
#